data_AF-A0A9P1M3G7-F1
#
_entry.id   AF-A0A9P1M3G7-F1
#
_cell.length_a   1.000
_cell.length_b   1.000
_cell.length_c   1.000
_cell.angle_alpha   90.00
_cell.angle_beta   90.00
_cell.angle_gamma   90.00
#
_symmetry.space_group_name_H-M   'P 1'
#
loop_
_entity.id
_entity.type
_entity.pdbx_description
1 polymer ?
#
loop_
_entity_poly.entity_id
_entity_poly.type
_entity_poly.pdbx_seq_one_letter_code
_entity_poly.pdbx_strand_id
1 'polypeptide(L)'
;MADAGLLSVEVFAMLGDAAGPVKTSLQTLLPTDALGANAAAQELSLMQLAAVWHSCHALQGQFATRRARMEEDPKKVPEMAQEDHAEFRSRFVTAHPDVILLDATEPHEKFVEKLSRDFLVHGMVPFYAVAEIRTRADSIVQESGLSKNAEDLLTISKAEEPDQVTDVQTLLHRVHVLFVALEFLNICTYSRAAGPLKYMQELEQFKAECPGLPYLLAADSLVRKKVHRLQAEQRELYSTFEAALLEVLNNHKYLWNDARTKAVLAKVDHKKPEPHDPQDRVVESQDKPSTPSRRQRKRRNKKGGAVDTKDIKQVKKDQFDKKKDKDSKIDKDKRIPESEWKLISQAASSVSGPKRCHYFNSSMGCALAEKCRFKHHWMVCGAAHPMGGANEELAARTVLSRPFWGSMVVPIGPAFLEVFAGEAGLSQAISARGMQILPPIEINTNQFVQISADGGPPPLRNRMHLWGLPGLAPRDQAKLQLGHEFMHLTVQWVRLLHASGLGWSVENPASPFLWEMPPMVELAALPTAKMFRLDMCRFGSPHKKPTAVLSNVDLRELALLCDQAERPHSHEPLVGTVLYEGQKVFKTRLAQVYPSALCSAWAQAIAATGMDPLAATFQMVTPAAERKRPVGQEVPWKIHKQRITAEKANSAGYQLKRSALPPILATEMEPGQAVQAAHAQVLNLVSSQPQFVLGHRAGALRFWEARAHELLPVTDQWLRQVSDPHLRRLLRGQPDGQPLVLGQCTHVALWQEMLTAARCIDTQLPAALLHGFSIVGAIQRSHRWPALPVHDDGISVHELSDRAWEFFNKVVRNVKKCEVTENTEKIWAATMEDVEEGVTVGPMFSRDEVSAFLGTEQWIPTQRFEVVQKNKVRGVDSATVNGVNMATTITEKIELPSTDVNVAALRWLRSHVDKDEKIEGWVLDERKAYRQIGVKPDHRRWSVISLREPSTGKVSLLLRHDRSLLRSLKKFIFGLGAQFDPKKLQQCRDPTILGVTYDLNDMLLKIKPSRKLELEEEISSILECQVFPPGQAGKLRGKLMFGASQLWGKIGRAFLRSLSEPQYSKMNHTKLNKALVISLQQWLWLIKEGPPRPIEFAKPRTPDFVIFTDGSFPDGSKGSPTLPWIGGVLFQKGAQPLQFGAAVEFSLIEKWIPRKPQIAMVELFATVVALRTFSERLAGSWSLLLVDSEPVQGALVKGYSARENLCELVSVFWNIALELKVQLYIDRVPTDANPADHPSRDRMQVGARFGWKTVDPIFPSL
;
A
#
# COMPACT_ATOMS: atom_id res chain seq x y z
N MET A 1 -20.58 -48.25 -16.42
CA MET A 1 -20.08 -46.89 -16.74
C MET A 1 -19.55 -46.19 -15.51
N ALA A 2 -20.35 -46.04 -14.45
CA ALA A 2 -19.87 -45.51 -13.15
C ALA A 2 -18.61 -46.25 -12.64
N ASP A 3 -18.59 -47.58 -12.80
CA ASP A 3 -17.49 -48.49 -12.41
C ASP A 3 -16.21 -48.28 -13.23
N ALA A 4 -16.32 -47.65 -14.41
CA ALA A 4 -15.21 -47.25 -15.27
C ALA A 4 -14.76 -45.80 -15.00
N GLY A 5 -15.19 -45.20 -13.88
CA GLY A 5 -14.85 -43.82 -13.48
C GLY A 5 -15.62 -42.73 -14.22
N LEU A 6 -16.56 -43.09 -15.11
CA LEU A 6 -17.34 -42.16 -15.92
C LEU A 6 -18.52 -41.59 -15.10
N LEU A 7 -18.17 -40.74 -14.12
CA LEU A 7 -19.06 -40.29 -13.04
C LEU A 7 -19.59 -38.86 -13.19
N SER A 8 -19.17 -38.10 -14.21
CA SER A 8 -19.68 -36.75 -14.48
C SER A 8 -19.79 -36.45 -15.97
N VAL A 9 -20.62 -35.45 -16.31
CA VAL A 9 -20.81 -34.94 -17.68
C VAL A 9 -19.49 -34.44 -18.27
N GLU A 10 -18.66 -33.78 -17.46
CA GLU A 10 -17.33 -33.30 -17.89
C GLU A 10 -16.38 -34.47 -18.20
N VAL A 11 -16.30 -35.48 -17.32
CA VAL A 11 -15.45 -36.66 -17.54
C VAL A 11 -15.89 -37.47 -18.76
N PHE A 12 -17.20 -37.55 -19.00
CA PHE A 12 -17.73 -38.22 -20.20
C PHE A 12 -17.44 -37.40 -21.48
N ALA A 13 -17.63 -36.08 -21.45
CA ALA A 13 -17.34 -35.20 -22.58
C ALA A 13 -15.85 -35.22 -22.98
N MET A 14 -14.93 -35.33 -22.00
CA MET A 14 -13.48 -35.41 -22.21
C MET A 14 -12.96 -36.73 -22.84
N LEU A 15 -13.83 -37.67 -23.23
CA LEU A 15 -13.42 -38.96 -23.83
C LEU A 15 -12.78 -38.84 -25.24
N GLY A 16 -12.84 -37.66 -25.86
CA GLY A 16 -12.23 -37.32 -27.15
C GLY A 16 -13.04 -36.27 -27.91
N ASP A 17 -12.47 -35.70 -28.97
CA ASP A 17 -13.07 -34.57 -29.70
C ASP A 17 -14.04 -35.00 -30.82
N ALA A 18 -14.21 -36.30 -31.05
CA ALA A 18 -15.04 -36.86 -32.12
C ALA A 18 -15.59 -38.26 -31.77
N ALA A 19 -16.77 -38.58 -32.30
CA ALA A 19 -17.50 -39.82 -31.99
C ALA A 19 -16.73 -41.12 -32.31
N GLY A 20 -15.87 -41.13 -33.34
CA GLY A 20 -15.04 -42.31 -33.69
C GLY A 20 -14.03 -42.67 -32.61
N PRO A 21 -13.09 -41.76 -32.25
CA PRO A 21 -12.23 -41.90 -31.08
C PRO A 21 -12.99 -42.26 -29.80
N VAL A 22 -14.12 -41.58 -29.51
CA VAL A 22 -14.91 -41.83 -28.30
C VAL A 22 -15.47 -43.27 -28.25
N LYS A 23 -15.96 -43.82 -29.37
CA LYS A 23 -16.34 -45.25 -29.43
C LYS A 23 -15.17 -46.17 -29.11
N THR A 24 -13.98 -45.87 -29.61
CA THR A 24 -12.76 -46.68 -29.35
C THR A 24 -12.34 -46.59 -27.88
N SER A 25 -12.43 -45.40 -27.27
CA SER A 25 -12.25 -45.20 -25.83
C SER A 25 -13.26 -46.02 -25.03
N LEU A 26 -14.55 -45.98 -25.39
CA LEU A 26 -15.61 -46.74 -24.72
C LEU A 26 -15.45 -48.27 -24.86
N GLN A 27 -15.04 -48.76 -26.03
CA GLN A 27 -14.66 -50.17 -26.26
C GLN A 27 -13.48 -50.63 -25.40
N THR A 28 -12.62 -49.69 -24.97
CA THR A 28 -11.45 -49.97 -24.13
C THR A 28 -11.76 -49.84 -22.63
N LEU A 29 -12.71 -48.97 -22.26
CA LEU A 29 -13.09 -48.67 -20.88
C LEU A 29 -14.26 -49.52 -20.35
N LEU A 30 -15.06 -50.11 -21.22
CA LEU A 30 -16.21 -50.95 -20.86
C LEU A 30 -15.98 -52.40 -21.33
N PRO A 31 -16.25 -53.42 -20.49
CA PRO A 31 -16.06 -54.80 -20.89
C PRO A 31 -17.11 -55.20 -21.95
N THR A 32 -16.74 -56.14 -22.83
CA THR A 32 -17.45 -56.37 -24.09
C THR A 32 -18.83 -56.99 -23.93
N ASP A 33 -19.05 -57.68 -22.81
CA ASP A 33 -20.34 -58.21 -22.36
C ASP A 33 -21.32 -57.10 -21.96
N ALA A 34 -20.84 -56.08 -21.25
CA ALA A 34 -21.63 -54.92 -20.83
C ALA A 34 -22.03 -53.99 -21.98
N LEU A 35 -21.39 -54.11 -23.15
CA LEU A 35 -21.78 -53.44 -24.39
C LEU A 35 -22.82 -54.23 -25.22
N GLY A 36 -22.98 -55.54 -24.97
CA GLY A 36 -24.01 -56.36 -25.61
C GLY A 36 -23.56 -57.76 -26.00
N ALA A 37 -24.52 -58.67 -26.15
CA ALA A 37 -24.26 -60.11 -26.37
C ALA A 37 -23.76 -60.48 -27.79
N ASN A 38 -23.75 -59.54 -28.74
CA ASN A 38 -23.20 -59.74 -30.09
C ASN A 38 -22.72 -58.42 -30.70
N ALA A 39 -21.95 -58.49 -31.78
CA ALA A 39 -21.32 -57.32 -32.41
C ALA A 39 -22.31 -56.24 -32.88
N ALA A 40 -23.52 -56.61 -33.31
CA ALA A 40 -24.54 -55.65 -33.72
C ALA A 40 -25.14 -54.89 -32.52
N ALA A 41 -25.36 -55.59 -31.39
CA ALA A 41 -25.77 -54.95 -30.14
C ALA A 41 -24.66 -54.04 -29.58
N GLN A 42 -23.41 -54.49 -29.61
CA GLN A 42 -22.24 -53.70 -29.18
C GLN A 42 -22.11 -52.41 -29.97
N GLU A 43 -22.19 -52.46 -31.31
CA GLU A 43 -22.12 -51.27 -32.15
C GLU A 43 -23.33 -50.33 -31.97
N LEU A 44 -24.54 -50.87 -31.74
CA LEU A 44 -25.73 -50.08 -31.42
C LEU A 44 -25.57 -49.34 -30.08
N SER A 45 -25.12 -50.02 -29.03
CA SER A 45 -24.85 -49.39 -27.73
C SER A 45 -23.73 -48.36 -27.82
N LEU A 46 -22.68 -48.60 -28.61
CA LEU A 46 -21.63 -47.62 -28.88
C LEU A 46 -22.13 -46.40 -29.68
N MET A 47 -23.08 -46.56 -30.60
CA MET A 47 -23.77 -45.44 -31.24
C MET A 47 -24.60 -44.62 -30.24
N GLN A 48 -25.36 -45.28 -29.37
CA GLN A 48 -26.16 -44.61 -28.34
C GLN A 48 -25.27 -43.84 -27.35
N LEU A 49 -24.17 -44.45 -26.89
CA LEU A 49 -23.20 -43.79 -26.00
C LEU A 49 -22.46 -42.63 -26.69
N ALA A 50 -22.16 -42.73 -27.99
CA ALA A 50 -21.62 -41.61 -28.76
C ALA A 50 -22.62 -40.45 -28.93
N ALA A 51 -23.93 -40.74 -29.03
CA ALA A 51 -24.97 -39.72 -29.03
C ALA A 51 -25.10 -39.02 -27.65
N VAL A 52 -25.03 -39.79 -26.56
CA VAL A 52 -24.93 -39.23 -25.19
C VAL A 52 -23.69 -38.36 -25.04
N TRP A 53 -22.53 -38.79 -25.57
CA TRP A 53 -21.30 -38.00 -25.56
C TRP A 53 -21.46 -36.67 -26.29
N HIS A 54 -22.09 -36.66 -27.48
CA HIS A 54 -22.38 -35.43 -28.21
C HIS A 54 -23.21 -34.44 -27.36
N SER A 55 -24.24 -34.92 -26.65
CA SER A 55 -25.03 -34.10 -25.72
C SER A 55 -24.20 -33.60 -24.52
N CYS A 56 -23.36 -34.45 -23.92
CA CYS A 56 -22.47 -34.05 -22.81
C CYS A 56 -21.43 -33.01 -23.26
N HIS A 57 -20.86 -33.16 -24.45
CA HIS A 57 -19.90 -32.23 -25.03
C HIS A 57 -20.54 -30.88 -25.41
N ALA A 58 -21.77 -30.91 -25.96
CA ALA A 58 -22.55 -29.70 -26.20
C ALA A 58 -22.89 -28.95 -24.89
N LEU A 59 -23.34 -29.68 -23.86
CA LEU A 59 -23.56 -29.14 -22.51
C LEU A 59 -22.28 -28.56 -21.91
N GLN A 60 -21.14 -29.25 -22.00
CA GLN A 60 -19.86 -28.73 -21.50
C GLN A 60 -19.45 -27.44 -22.24
N GLY A 61 -19.65 -27.37 -23.55
CA GLY A 61 -19.43 -26.15 -24.34
C GLY A 61 -20.35 -24.99 -23.90
N GLN A 62 -21.62 -25.27 -23.62
CA GLN A 62 -22.55 -24.28 -23.07
C GLN A 62 -22.17 -23.83 -21.66
N PHE A 63 -21.80 -24.75 -20.76
CA PHE A 63 -21.34 -24.40 -19.41
C PHE A 63 -20.04 -23.61 -19.43
N ALA A 64 -19.06 -23.99 -20.25
CA ALA A 64 -17.83 -23.22 -20.45
C ALA A 64 -18.10 -21.82 -21.01
N THR A 65 -19.03 -21.69 -21.96
CA THR A 65 -19.42 -20.38 -22.53
C THR A 65 -20.19 -19.52 -21.51
N ARG A 66 -21.14 -20.08 -20.76
CA ARG A 66 -21.87 -19.40 -19.67
C ARG A 66 -20.89 -18.95 -18.58
N ARG A 67 -19.94 -19.82 -18.20
CA ARG A 67 -18.88 -19.53 -17.21
C ARG A 67 -17.93 -18.42 -17.68
N ALA A 68 -17.44 -18.46 -18.92
CA ALA A 68 -16.59 -17.41 -19.47
C ALA A 68 -17.27 -16.04 -19.41
N ARG A 69 -18.53 -15.94 -19.86
CA ARG A 69 -19.33 -14.71 -19.78
C ARG A 69 -19.54 -14.20 -18.34
N MET A 70 -19.63 -15.11 -17.37
CA MET A 70 -19.73 -14.78 -15.94
C MET A 70 -18.38 -14.39 -15.30
N GLU A 71 -17.26 -14.88 -15.82
CA GLU A 71 -15.92 -14.44 -15.44
C GLU A 71 -15.57 -13.08 -16.07
N GLU A 72 -16.22 -12.71 -17.19
CA GLU A 72 -16.15 -11.38 -17.84
C GLU A 72 -16.97 -10.29 -17.11
N ASP A 73 -18.23 -10.54 -16.75
CA ASP A 73 -19.00 -9.67 -15.83
C ASP A 73 -19.82 -10.47 -14.80
N PRO A 74 -19.32 -10.61 -13.54
CA PRO A 74 -20.02 -11.29 -12.46
C PRO A 74 -21.38 -10.68 -12.05
N LYS A 75 -21.74 -9.50 -12.55
CA LYS A 75 -23.06 -8.89 -12.31
C LYS A 75 -24.14 -9.38 -13.27
N LYS A 76 -23.78 -9.71 -14.52
CA LYS A 76 -24.73 -10.22 -15.50
C LYS A 76 -25.13 -11.64 -15.09
N VAL A 77 -26.25 -11.72 -14.37
CA VAL A 77 -27.00 -12.96 -14.23
C VAL A 77 -27.46 -13.35 -15.65
N PRO A 78 -27.13 -14.56 -16.15
CA PRO A 78 -27.67 -15.01 -17.43
C PRO A 78 -29.17 -15.18 -17.29
N GLU A 79 -29.96 -14.49 -18.11
CA GLU A 79 -31.40 -14.65 -18.10
C GLU A 79 -31.75 -16.08 -18.53
N MET A 80 -32.65 -16.71 -17.78
CA MET A 80 -33.21 -18.01 -18.09
C MET A 80 -34.22 -17.83 -19.23
N ALA A 81 -34.26 -18.78 -20.17
CA ALA A 81 -35.40 -18.82 -21.08
C ALA A 81 -36.63 -19.25 -20.29
N GLN A 82 -37.78 -18.65 -20.56
CA GLN A 82 -39.05 -19.09 -19.95
C GLN A 82 -39.35 -20.57 -20.26
N GLU A 83 -38.82 -21.06 -21.39
CA GLU A 83 -38.80 -22.47 -21.80
C GLU A 83 -37.89 -23.33 -20.89
N ASP A 84 -36.64 -22.91 -20.60
CA ASP A 84 -35.74 -23.58 -19.63
C ASP A 84 -36.43 -23.72 -18.26
N HIS A 85 -37.05 -22.64 -17.76
CA HIS A 85 -37.74 -22.65 -16.46
C HIS A 85 -39.00 -23.56 -16.47
N ALA A 86 -39.71 -23.62 -17.60
CA ALA A 86 -40.83 -24.54 -17.78
C ALA A 86 -40.38 -26.01 -17.84
N GLU A 87 -39.21 -26.32 -18.43
CA GLU A 87 -38.64 -27.68 -18.41
C GLU A 87 -38.29 -28.11 -16.98
N PHE A 88 -37.61 -27.26 -16.20
CA PHE A 88 -37.29 -27.56 -14.80
C PHE A 88 -38.55 -27.83 -13.97
N ARG A 89 -39.61 -27.02 -14.14
CA ARG A 89 -40.92 -27.26 -13.51
C ARG A 89 -41.53 -28.60 -13.96
N SER A 90 -41.54 -28.87 -15.27
CA SER A 90 -42.11 -30.10 -15.83
C SER A 90 -41.43 -31.35 -15.27
N ARG A 91 -40.10 -31.34 -15.20
CA ARG A 91 -39.29 -32.40 -14.59
C ARG A 91 -39.59 -32.58 -13.10
N PHE A 92 -39.65 -31.49 -12.34
CA PHE A 92 -39.97 -31.55 -10.91
C PHE A 92 -41.36 -32.15 -10.65
N VAL A 93 -42.40 -31.69 -11.35
CA VAL A 93 -43.77 -32.20 -11.19
C VAL A 93 -43.89 -33.67 -11.63
N THR A 94 -43.08 -34.10 -12.60
CA THR A 94 -43.01 -35.52 -13.02
C THR A 94 -42.32 -36.40 -11.97
N ALA A 95 -41.29 -35.89 -11.29
CA ALA A 95 -40.58 -36.60 -10.22
C ALA A 95 -41.33 -36.60 -8.87
N HIS A 96 -42.11 -35.55 -8.61
CA HIS A 96 -42.83 -35.31 -7.36
C HIS A 96 -44.32 -34.99 -7.62
N PRO A 97 -45.12 -35.95 -8.14
CA PRO A 97 -46.54 -35.74 -8.44
C PRO A 97 -47.41 -35.52 -7.20
N ASP A 98 -46.86 -35.76 -6.00
CA ASP A 98 -47.44 -35.48 -4.69
C ASP A 98 -47.21 -34.03 -4.21
N VAL A 99 -46.29 -33.28 -4.84
CA VAL A 99 -45.94 -31.91 -4.43
C VAL A 99 -46.64 -30.88 -5.32
N ILE A 100 -47.71 -30.29 -4.80
CA ILE A 100 -48.47 -29.24 -5.48
C ILE A 100 -47.69 -27.90 -5.42
N LEU A 101 -47.10 -27.52 -6.55
CA LEU A 101 -46.48 -26.20 -6.74
C LEU A 101 -47.56 -25.12 -6.94
N LEU A 102 -47.88 -24.40 -5.85
CA LEU A 102 -48.66 -23.16 -5.83
C LEU A 102 -47.71 -21.97 -6.04
N ASP A 103 -48.20 -20.80 -6.44
CA ASP A 103 -47.31 -19.64 -6.68
C ASP A 103 -46.49 -19.22 -5.44
N ALA A 104 -46.99 -19.50 -4.23
CA ALA A 104 -46.25 -19.26 -2.99
C ALA A 104 -45.19 -20.34 -2.67
N THR A 105 -45.26 -21.54 -3.26
CA THR A 105 -44.30 -22.65 -3.07
C THR A 105 -43.44 -22.95 -4.29
N GLU A 106 -43.74 -22.33 -5.44
CA GLU A 106 -42.94 -22.38 -6.65
C GLU A 106 -41.82 -21.32 -6.61
N PRO A 107 -40.57 -21.64 -7.01
CA PRO A 107 -39.49 -20.67 -7.11
C PRO A 107 -39.75 -19.63 -8.19
N HIS A 108 -39.39 -18.38 -7.93
CA HIS A 108 -39.34 -17.37 -8.98
C HIS A 108 -38.10 -17.58 -9.85
N GLU A 109 -38.27 -17.55 -11.17
CA GLU A 109 -37.20 -17.60 -12.19
C GLU A 109 -35.94 -16.80 -11.83
N LYS A 110 -36.07 -15.51 -11.51
CA LYS A 110 -34.94 -14.65 -11.09
C LYS A 110 -34.21 -15.10 -9.81
N PHE A 111 -34.84 -15.91 -8.96
CA PHE A 111 -34.15 -16.56 -7.84
C PHE A 111 -33.40 -17.83 -8.28
N VAL A 112 -33.97 -18.64 -9.18
CA VAL A 112 -33.28 -19.81 -9.77
C VAL A 112 -32.06 -19.36 -10.58
N GLU A 113 -32.18 -18.28 -11.36
CA GLU A 113 -31.07 -17.62 -12.05
C GLU A 113 -29.95 -17.20 -11.08
N LYS A 114 -30.29 -16.47 -9.99
CA LYS A 114 -29.33 -16.03 -8.96
C LYS A 114 -28.61 -17.21 -8.31
N LEU A 115 -29.37 -18.24 -7.93
CA LEU A 115 -28.86 -19.48 -7.32
C LEU A 115 -27.91 -20.22 -8.27
N SER A 116 -28.27 -20.33 -9.55
CA SER A 116 -27.46 -20.96 -10.60
C SER A 116 -26.13 -20.22 -10.82
N ARG A 117 -26.18 -18.88 -10.97
CA ARG A 117 -24.98 -18.03 -11.08
C ARG A 117 -24.06 -18.24 -9.88
N ASP A 118 -24.58 -18.11 -8.66
CA ASP A 118 -23.73 -18.14 -7.47
C ASP A 118 -23.15 -19.54 -7.20
N PHE A 119 -23.91 -20.60 -7.50
CA PHE A 119 -23.41 -21.98 -7.45
C PHE A 119 -22.30 -22.23 -8.50
N LEU A 120 -22.44 -21.70 -9.72
CA LEU A 120 -21.40 -21.79 -10.75
C LEU A 120 -20.13 -20.99 -10.38
N VAL A 121 -20.25 -19.83 -9.73
CA VAL A 121 -19.11 -19.00 -9.29
C VAL A 121 -18.38 -19.62 -8.08
N HIS A 122 -19.11 -20.18 -7.12
CA HIS A 122 -18.52 -20.66 -5.86
C HIS A 122 -18.32 -22.19 -5.81
N GLY A 123 -19.04 -22.95 -6.63
CA GLY A 123 -19.11 -24.41 -6.58
C GLY A 123 -19.67 -24.96 -5.26
N MET A 124 -20.52 -24.18 -4.59
CA MET A 124 -21.22 -24.50 -3.35
C MET A 124 -22.43 -23.55 -3.20
N VAL A 125 -23.41 -23.89 -2.36
CA VAL A 125 -24.62 -23.07 -2.20
C VAL A 125 -24.38 -21.96 -1.17
N PRO A 126 -24.52 -20.65 -1.51
CA PRO A 126 -24.38 -19.56 -0.54
C PRO A 126 -25.43 -19.59 0.57
N PHE A 127 -25.14 -18.94 1.70
CA PHE A 127 -26.18 -18.64 2.68
C PHE A 127 -27.04 -17.45 2.20
N TYR A 128 -28.23 -17.74 1.69
CA TYR A 128 -29.29 -16.74 1.47
C TYR A 128 -30.09 -16.51 2.76
N ALA A 129 -30.31 -15.24 3.12
CA ALA A 129 -31.31 -14.89 4.12
C ALA A 129 -32.72 -15.23 3.58
N VAL A 130 -33.67 -15.59 4.46
CA VAL A 130 -35.00 -16.07 4.00
C VAL A 130 -35.73 -15.03 3.14
N ALA A 131 -35.55 -13.74 3.44
CA ALA A 131 -36.10 -12.67 2.61
C ALA A 131 -35.63 -12.77 1.15
N GLU A 132 -34.35 -13.04 0.89
CA GLU A 132 -33.75 -13.09 -0.46
C GLU A 132 -34.27 -14.24 -1.35
N ILE A 133 -34.97 -15.21 -0.76
CA ILE A 133 -35.54 -16.35 -1.49
C ILE A 133 -36.92 -15.93 -2.00
N ARG A 134 -37.09 -15.84 -3.32
CA ARG A 134 -38.33 -15.33 -3.95
C ARG A 134 -39.21 -16.48 -4.47
N THR A 135 -40.47 -16.42 -4.08
CA THR A 135 -41.59 -17.24 -4.57
C THR A 135 -42.18 -16.62 -5.84
N ARG A 136 -42.89 -17.39 -6.65
CA ARG A 136 -43.59 -16.87 -7.85
C ARG A 136 -44.71 -15.88 -7.52
N ALA A 137 -45.23 -15.89 -6.28
CA ALA A 137 -46.19 -14.92 -5.77
C ALA A 137 -45.58 -13.56 -5.37
N ASP A 138 -44.24 -13.45 -5.22
CA ASP A 138 -43.57 -12.21 -4.87
C ASP A 138 -43.44 -11.30 -6.12
N SER A 139 -44.12 -10.16 -6.13
CA SER A 139 -44.15 -9.27 -7.30
C SER A 139 -42.90 -8.40 -7.43
N ILE A 140 -42.12 -8.61 -8.50
CA ILE A 140 -41.01 -7.72 -8.83
C ILE A 140 -41.56 -6.39 -9.37
N VAL A 141 -41.57 -5.35 -8.53
CA VAL A 141 -41.95 -3.99 -8.92
C VAL A 141 -40.81 -3.35 -9.73
N GLN A 142 -40.72 -3.69 -11.02
CA GLN A 142 -39.99 -2.89 -11.99
C GLN A 142 -40.78 -1.60 -12.26
N GLU A 143 -40.50 -0.53 -11.49
CA GLU A 143 -40.92 0.81 -11.90
C GLU A 143 -40.24 1.17 -13.23
N SER A 144 -41.02 1.37 -14.28
CA SER A 144 -40.55 1.85 -15.59
C SER A 144 -40.24 3.37 -15.55
N GLY A 145 -39.38 3.77 -14.60
CA GLY A 145 -39.13 5.15 -14.20
C GLY A 145 -37.95 5.81 -14.90
N LEU A 146 -38.24 6.62 -15.93
CA LEU A 146 -37.26 7.50 -16.58
C LEU A 146 -36.88 8.71 -15.70
N SER A 147 -36.10 8.50 -14.63
CA SER A 147 -35.48 9.59 -13.86
C SER A 147 -34.09 9.99 -14.39
N LYS A 148 -33.63 11.20 -14.04
CA LYS A 148 -32.42 11.85 -14.57
C LYS A 148 -31.30 12.03 -13.54
N ASN A 149 -31.51 11.62 -12.28
CA ASN A 149 -30.64 12.00 -11.16
C ASN A 149 -29.87 10.80 -10.59
N ALA A 150 -28.59 11.01 -10.27
CA ALA A 150 -27.73 9.97 -9.69
C ALA A 150 -28.12 9.55 -8.26
N GLU A 151 -28.93 10.34 -7.55
CA GLU A 151 -29.52 9.96 -6.26
C GLU A 151 -30.66 8.92 -6.44
N ASP A 152 -31.30 8.82 -7.61
CA ASP A 152 -32.36 7.83 -7.88
C ASP A 152 -31.83 6.47 -8.37
N LEU A 153 -30.61 6.40 -8.89
CA LEU A 153 -29.92 5.11 -9.11
C LEU A 153 -29.68 4.35 -7.79
N LEU A 154 -29.58 5.08 -6.67
CA LEU A 154 -29.57 4.51 -5.31
C LEU A 154 -30.97 4.16 -4.80
N THR A 155 -32.03 4.52 -5.52
CA THR A 155 -33.43 4.11 -5.26
C THR A 155 -33.79 2.89 -6.10
N ILE A 156 -33.34 2.81 -7.35
CA ILE A 156 -33.38 1.56 -8.15
C ILE A 156 -32.59 0.45 -7.42
N SER A 157 -31.44 0.78 -6.83
CA SER A 157 -30.69 -0.12 -5.94
C SER A 157 -31.42 -0.55 -4.65
N LYS A 158 -32.57 0.06 -4.31
CA LYS A 158 -33.45 -0.39 -3.20
C LYS A 158 -34.64 -1.21 -3.70
N ALA A 159 -35.01 -1.10 -4.97
CA ALA A 159 -36.11 -1.88 -5.56
C ALA A 159 -35.79 -3.39 -5.65
N GLU A 160 -34.54 -3.80 -5.42
CA GLU A 160 -34.16 -5.20 -5.21
C GLU A 160 -34.13 -5.64 -3.74
N GLU A 161 -34.35 -4.75 -2.75
CA GLU A 161 -34.47 -5.18 -1.34
C GLU A 161 -35.63 -6.17 -1.22
N PRO A 162 -35.40 -7.41 -0.75
CA PRO A 162 -36.46 -8.40 -0.69
C PRO A 162 -37.49 -8.10 0.40
N ASP A 163 -38.76 -8.39 0.11
CA ASP A 163 -39.85 -8.27 1.07
C ASP A 163 -39.54 -9.00 2.37
N GLN A 164 -39.82 -8.31 3.48
CA GLN A 164 -39.64 -8.87 4.81
C GLN A 164 -40.63 -10.00 5.04
N VAL A 165 -40.13 -11.12 5.54
CA VAL A 165 -40.97 -12.24 5.96
C VAL A 165 -41.78 -11.78 7.17
N THR A 166 -43.08 -11.56 6.98
CA THR A 166 -44.01 -11.02 7.99
C THR A 166 -44.60 -12.10 8.89
N ASP A 167 -44.69 -13.34 8.41
CA ASP A 167 -45.35 -14.45 9.11
C ASP A 167 -44.58 -15.79 8.98
N VAL A 168 -45.01 -16.78 9.78
CA VAL A 168 -44.37 -18.11 9.88
C VAL A 168 -44.64 -18.99 8.65
N GLN A 169 -45.75 -18.80 7.94
CA GLN A 169 -46.08 -19.59 6.77
C GLN A 169 -45.26 -19.12 5.55
N THR A 170 -45.10 -17.82 5.36
CA THR A 170 -44.17 -17.25 4.34
C THR A 170 -42.72 -17.70 4.57
N LEU A 171 -42.28 -17.83 5.84
CA LEU A 171 -40.98 -18.45 6.18
C LEU A 171 -40.88 -19.89 5.63
N LEU A 172 -41.83 -20.77 5.96
CA LEU A 172 -41.81 -22.16 5.51
C LEU A 172 -41.89 -22.28 3.99
N HIS A 173 -42.72 -21.46 3.34
CA HIS A 173 -42.86 -21.40 1.89
C HIS A 173 -41.55 -21.00 1.20
N ARG A 174 -40.88 -19.93 1.65
CA ARG A 174 -39.58 -19.51 1.10
C ARG A 174 -38.46 -20.52 1.38
N VAL A 175 -38.48 -21.23 2.51
CA VAL A 175 -37.54 -22.33 2.79
C VAL A 175 -37.80 -23.54 1.89
N HIS A 176 -39.06 -23.90 1.63
CA HIS A 176 -39.44 -24.95 0.67
C HIS A 176 -38.96 -24.61 -0.75
N VAL A 177 -39.22 -23.38 -1.20
CA VAL A 177 -38.77 -22.82 -2.50
C VAL A 177 -37.25 -22.97 -2.71
N LEU A 178 -36.43 -22.77 -1.67
CA LEU A 178 -34.98 -22.98 -1.77
C LEU A 178 -34.63 -24.41 -2.17
N PHE A 179 -35.30 -25.42 -1.60
CA PHE A 179 -35.02 -26.82 -1.94
C PHE A 179 -35.59 -27.22 -3.30
N VAL A 180 -36.74 -26.68 -3.71
CA VAL A 180 -37.28 -26.86 -5.07
C VAL A 180 -36.31 -26.27 -6.12
N ALA A 181 -35.77 -25.07 -5.87
CA ALA A 181 -34.77 -24.44 -6.74
C ALA A 181 -33.43 -25.21 -6.79
N LEU A 182 -33.07 -25.95 -5.74
CA LEU A 182 -31.89 -26.82 -5.73
C LEU A 182 -32.10 -28.13 -6.52
N GLU A 183 -33.33 -28.65 -6.59
CA GLU A 183 -33.70 -29.77 -7.47
C GLU A 183 -33.74 -29.32 -8.94
N PHE A 184 -34.35 -28.16 -9.24
CA PHE A 184 -34.37 -27.57 -10.59
C PHE A 184 -32.96 -27.49 -11.21
N LEU A 185 -31.96 -27.13 -10.40
CA LEU A 185 -30.56 -27.00 -10.79
C LEU A 185 -29.72 -28.28 -10.60
N ASN A 186 -30.33 -29.39 -10.18
CA ASN A 186 -29.67 -30.68 -9.94
C ASN A 186 -28.50 -30.59 -8.91
N ILE A 187 -28.67 -29.78 -7.86
CA ILE A 187 -27.67 -29.52 -6.80
C ILE A 187 -27.93 -30.37 -5.54
N CYS A 188 -29.19 -30.67 -5.24
CA CYS A 188 -29.63 -31.44 -4.07
C CYS A 188 -31.02 -32.00 -4.32
N THR A 189 -31.20 -33.31 -4.10
CA THR A 189 -32.46 -34.00 -4.38
C THR A 189 -33.53 -33.65 -3.34
N TYR A 190 -34.75 -33.35 -3.78
CA TYR A 190 -35.90 -33.02 -2.93
C TYR A 190 -36.49 -34.28 -2.26
N SER A 191 -35.73 -34.86 -1.31
CA SER A 191 -36.11 -36.10 -0.64
C SER A 191 -35.81 -36.10 0.87
N ARG A 192 -36.32 -37.12 1.57
CA ARG A 192 -36.01 -37.36 2.99
C ARG A 192 -34.64 -38.01 3.20
N ALA A 193 -34.10 -38.67 2.16
CA ALA A 193 -32.80 -39.32 2.18
C ALA A 193 -31.65 -38.32 1.97
N ALA A 194 -31.81 -37.36 1.05
CA ALA A 194 -30.85 -36.29 0.78
C ALA A 194 -30.87 -35.15 1.82
N GLY A 195 -31.96 -35.03 2.58
CA GLY A 195 -32.09 -34.08 3.70
C GLY A 195 -33.25 -33.07 3.64
N PRO A 196 -33.64 -32.49 2.48
CA PRO A 196 -34.65 -31.43 2.42
C PRO A 196 -35.97 -31.70 3.17
N LEU A 197 -36.61 -32.85 2.92
CA LEU A 197 -37.88 -33.17 3.59
C LEU A 197 -37.70 -33.41 5.10
N LYS A 198 -36.52 -33.89 5.53
CA LYS A 198 -36.18 -34.05 6.94
C LYS A 198 -35.94 -32.69 7.61
N TYR A 199 -35.30 -31.76 6.91
CA TYR A 199 -35.11 -30.38 7.39
C TYR A 199 -36.46 -29.66 7.58
N MET A 200 -37.35 -29.76 6.59
CA MET A 200 -38.71 -29.21 6.70
C MET A 200 -39.45 -29.79 7.92
N GLN A 201 -39.40 -31.11 8.11
CA GLN A 201 -40.03 -31.78 9.25
C GLN A 201 -39.44 -31.33 10.61
N GLU A 202 -38.13 -31.19 10.73
CA GLU A 202 -37.49 -30.71 11.98
C GLU A 202 -37.80 -29.22 12.24
N LEU A 203 -37.94 -28.40 11.20
CA LEU A 203 -38.34 -26.98 11.31
C LEU A 203 -39.84 -26.82 11.69
N GLU A 204 -40.71 -27.67 11.17
CA GLU A 204 -42.14 -27.70 11.55
C GLU A 204 -42.34 -28.25 12.97
N GLN A 205 -41.54 -29.23 13.40
CA GLN A 205 -41.52 -29.63 14.81
C GLN A 205 -41.06 -28.46 15.70
N PHE A 206 -40.02 -27.73 15.31
CA PHE A 206 -39.60 -26.52 16.03
C PHE A 206 -40.68 -25.44 16.07
N LYS A 207 -41.51 -25.30 15.02
CA LYS A 207 -42.68 -24.39 14.98
C LYS A 207 -43.72 -24.77 16.03
N ALA A 208 -43.99 -26.06 16.23
CA ALA A 208 -44.91 -26.52 17.28
C ALA A 208 -44.37 -26.26 18.69
N GLU A 209 -43.06 -26.43 18.91
CA GLU A 209 -42.41 -26.19 20.21
C GLU A 209 -42.19 -24.69 20.52
N CYS A 210 -41.97 -23.87 19.50
CA CYS A 210 -41.62 -22.44 19.60
C CYS A 210 -42.30 -21.61 18.47
N PRO A 211 -43.62 -21.32 18.57
CA PRO A 211 -44.43 -20.74 17.49
C PRO A 211 -44.19 -19.23 17.20
N GLY A 212 -42.98 -18.72 17.45
CA GLY A 212 -42.62 -17.32 17.18
C GLY A 212 -41.71 -17.18 15.97
N LEU A 213 -42.10 -16.34 15.00
CA LEU A 213 -41.33 -16.06 13.78
C LEU A 213 -39.85 -15.71 14.03
N PRO A 214 -39.46 -14.86 15.00
CA PRO A 214 -38.05 -14.57 15.26
C PRO A 214 -37.24 -15.80 15.70
N TYR A 215 -37.87 -16.76 16.38
CA TYR A 215 -37.22 -17.99 16.85
C TYR A 215 -37.00 -18.97 15.71
N LEU A 216 -37.97 -19.09 14.82
CA LEU A 216 -37.89 -19.92 13.61
C LEU A 216 -36.87 -19.36 12.61
N LEU A 217 -36.83 -18.04 12.39
CA LEU A 217 -35.79 -17.36 11.63
C LEU A 217 -34.38 -17.57 12.24
N ALA A 218 -34.28 -17.55 13.58
CA ALA A 218 -33.02 -17.81 14.26
C ALA A 218 -32.57 -19.29 14.14
N ALA A 219 -33.50 -20.24 14.24
CA ALA A 219 -33.23 -21.67 14.08
C ALA A 219 -32.76 -21.99 12.65
N ASP A 220 -33.56 -21.61 11.64
CA ASP A 220 -33.22 -21.76 10.22
C ASP A 220 -31.84 -21.17 9.89
N SER A 221 -31.60 -19.94 10.36
CA SER A 221 -30.34 -19.26 10.10
C SER A 221 -29.14 -19.93 10.78
N LEU A 222 -29.29 -20.52 11.96
CA LEU A 222 -28.21 -21.27 12.61
C LEU A 222 -27.85 -22.54 11.83
N VAL A 223 -28.85 -23.30 11.40
CA VAL A 223 -28.64 -24.58 10.70
C VAL A 223 -28.07 -24.34 9.30
N ARG A 224 -28.70 -23.50 8.45
CA ARG A 224 -28.20 -23.24 7.09
C ARG A 224 -26.84 -22.53 7.05
N LYS A 225 -26.50 -21.69 8.05
CA LYS A 225 -25.14 -21.12 8.17
C LYS A 225 -24.08 -22.17 8.52
N LYS A 226 -24.44 -23.25 9.22
CA LYS A 226 -23.51 -24.35 9.50
C LYS A 226 -23.32 -25.24 8.27
N VAL A 227 -24.38 -25.51 7.48
CA VAL A 227 -24.28 -26.22 6.19
C VAL A 227 -23.33 -25.49 5.24
N HIS A 228 -23.56 -24.20 5.00
CA HIS A 228 -22.66 -23.34 4.22
C HIS A 228 -21.22 -23.36 4.74
N ARG A 229 -21.03 -23.34 6.07
CA ARG A 229 -19.68 -23.38 6.66
C ARG A 229 -18.96 -24.71 6.38
N LEU A 230 -19.65 -25.85 6.43
CA LEU A 230 -19.03 -27.15 6.09
C LEU A 230 -18.55 -27.17 4.63
N GLN A 231 -19.36 -26.69 3.68
CA GLN A 231 -18.94 -26.60 2.28
C GLN A 231 -17.79 -25.61 2.06
N ALA A 232 -17.72 -24.52 2.84
CA ALA A 232 -16.68 -23.50 2.70
C ALA A 232 -15.35 -23.84 3.40
N GLU A 233 -15.39 -24.54 4.54
CA GLU A 233 -14.21 -24.84 5.37
C GLU A 233 -13.72 -26.29 5.24
N GLN A 234 -14.57 -27.23 4.81
CA GLN A 234 -14.31 -28.68 4.84
C GLN A 234 -14.76 -29.37 3.53
N ARG A 235 -14.56 -28.69 2.39
CA ARG A 235 -15.02 -29.10 1.05
C ARG A 235 -14.51 -30.48 0.58
N GLU A 236 -13.36 -30.94 1.09
CA GLU A 236 -12.82 -32.28 0.81
C GLU A 236 -13.62 -33.40 1.49
N LEU A 237 -14.29 -33.10 2.62
CA LEU A 237 -15.15 -34.03 3.37
C LEU A 237 -16.62 -33.89 2.98
N TYR A 238 -17.07 -32.67 2.65
CA TYR A 238 -18.46 -32.34 2.32
C TYR A 238 -18.53 -31.63 0.97
N SER A 239 -18.28 -32.40 -0.10
CA SER A 239 -18.22 -31.92 -1.48
C SER A 239 -19.58 -31.56 -2.08
N THR A 240 -20.68 -32.15 -1.57
CA THR A 240 -22.07 -31.93 -2.02
C THR A 240 -22.88 -31.17 -0.96
N PHE A 241 -23.98 -30.54 -1.38
CA PHE A 241 -24.88 -29.86 -0.43
C PHE A 241 -25.61 -30.87 0.45
N GLU A 242 -25.98 -32.02 -0.10
CA GLU A 242 -26.60 -33.15 0.60
C GLU A 242 -25.73 -33.66 1.76
N ALA A 243 -24.44 -33.94 1.51
CA ALA A 243 -23.52 -34.40 2.55
C ALA A 243 -23.39 -33.37 3.69
N ALA A 244 -23.30 -32.08 3.35
CA ALA A 244 -23.24 -31.01 4.34
C ALA A 244 -24.58 -30.83 5.10
N LEU A 245 -25.73 -31.01 4.46
CA LEU A 245 -27.05 -30.92 5.11
C LEU A 245 -27.31 -32.10 6.06
N LEU A 246 -26.99 -33.32 5.61
CA LEU A 246 -27.15 -34.54 6.39
C LEU A 246 -26.23 -34.58 7.61
N GLU A 247 -24.97 -34.14 7.48
CA GLU A 247 -24.06 -33.97 8.62
C GLU A 247 -24.70 -33.08 9.70
N VAL A 248 -25.30 -31.96 9.31
CA VAL A 248 -25.88 -31.01 10.26
C VAL A 248 -27.17 -31.54 10.90
N LEU A 249 -28.05 -32.18 10.13
CA LEU A 249 -29.28 -32.82 10.63
C LEU A 249 -29.02 -34.06 11.50
N ASN A 250 -27.91 -34.77 11.29
CA ASN A 250 -27.59 -35.98 12.04
C ASN A 250 -26.79 -35.66 13.30
N ASN A 251 -25.71 -34.88 13.16
CA ASN A 251 -24.68 -34.74 14.20
C ASN A 251 -24.69 -33.37 14.90
N HIS A 252 -25.20 -32.32 14.25
CA HIS A 252 -25.28 -30.96 14.82
C HIS A 252 -26.65 -30.61 15.44
N LYS A 253 -27.41 -31.60 15.91
CA LYS A 253 -28.74 -31.43 16.53
C LYS A 253 -28.79 -30.45 17.71
N TYR A 254 -27.65 -30.17 18.35
CA TYR A 254 -27.56 -29.13 19.38
C TYR A 254 -27.87 -27.72 18.85
N LEU A 255 -27.81 -27.45 17.53
CA LEU A 255 -28.20 -26.16 16.96
C LEU A 255 -29.69 -25.85 17.18
N TRP A 256 -30.55 -26.87 17.13
CA TRP A 256 -31.96 -26.74 17.52
C TRP A 256 -32.08 -26.42 19.03
N ASN A 257 -31.23 -27.00 19.88
CA ASN A 257 -31.18 -26.66 21.31
C ASN A 257 -30.68 -25.23 21.55
N ASP A 258 -29.64 -24.77 20.87
CA ASP A 258 -29.18 -23.37 20.93
C ASP A 258 -30.29 -22.38 20.53
N ALA A 259 -31.12 -22.74 19.55
CA ALA A 259 -32.29 -21.97 19.15
C ALA A 259 -33.39 -22.00 20.22
N ARG A 260 -33.71 -23.17 20.78
CA ARG A 260 -34.64 -23.32 21.93
C ARG A 260 -34.19 -22.47 23.12
N THR A 261 -32.92 -22.56 23.53
CA THR A 261 -32.38 -21.79 24.67
C THR A 261 -32.47 -20.28 24.43
N LYS A 262 -32.20 -19.80 23.21
CA LYS A 262 -32.39 -18.37 22.87
C LYS A 262 -33.87 -17.97 22.91
N ALA A 263 -34.77 -18.81 22.43
CA ALA A 263 -36.22 -18.57 22.49
C ALA A 263 -36.77 -18.57 23.92
N VAL A 264 -36.23 -19.42 24.80
CA VAL A 264 -36.56 -19.43 26.23
C VAL A 264 -36.03 -18.18 26.94
N LEU A 265 -34.77 -17.79 26.71
CA LEU A 265 -34.19 -16.58 27.30
C LEU A 265 -34.98 -15.32 26.90
N ALA A 266 -35.38 -15.20 25.62
CA ALA A 266 -36.21 -14.08 25.16
C ALA A 266 -37.59 -14.01 25.84
N LYS A 267 -38.17 -15.14 26.28
CA LYS A 267 -39.40 -15.16 27.09
C LYS A 267 -39.18 -14.71 28.54
N VAL A 268 -37.93 -14.75 29.05
CA VAL A 268 -37.59 -14.30 30.41
C VAL A 268 -37.46 -12.77 30.47
N ASP A 269 -36.82 -12.15 29.47
CA ASP A 269 -36.65 -10.69 29.39
C ASP A 269 -37.99 -9.90 29.30
N HIS A 270 -39.08 -10.57 28.94
CA HIS A 270 -40.41 -9.95 28.77
C HIS A 270 -41.32 -9.98 30.02
N LYS A 271 -40.87 -10.49 31.18
CA LYS A 271 -41.66 -10.42 32.43
C LYS A 271 -41.17 -9.31 33.38
N LYS A 272 -41.83 -8.15 33.29
CA LYS A 272 -42.01 -7.20 34.41
C LYS A 272 -43.47 -7.23 34.88
N PRO A 273 -43.77 -6.84 36.14
CA PRO A 273 -44.95 -7.33 36.83
C PRO A 273 -46.24 -6.58 36.52
N GLU A 274 -47.33 -7.34 36.43
CA GLU A 274 -48.69 -6.90 36.79
C GLU A 274 -48.91 -7.15 38.30
N PRO A 275 -49.85 -6.42 38.96
CA PRO A 275 -50.04 -6.51 40.41
C PRO A 275 -50.75 -7.79 40.87
N HIS A 276 -50.56 -8.09 42.16
CA HIS A 276 -51.34 -8.90 43.12
C HIS A 276 -52.71 -9.49 42.66
N ASP A 277 -53.16 -10.68 43.10
CA ASP A 277 -52.93 -11.28 44.44
C ASP A 277 -52.99 -12.85 44.45
N PRO A 278 -53.30 -13.64 45.51
CA PRO A 278 -52.36 -14.72 45.91
C PRO A 278 -52.93 -16.13 46.16
N GLN A 279 -52.11 -17.19 45.98
CA GLN A 279 -52.21 -18.42 46.78
C GLN A 279 -50.98 -19.35 46.67
N ASP A 280 -50.48 -19.81 47.83
CA ASP A 280 -50.04 -21.17 48.21
C ASP A 280 -49.39 -22.14 47.17
N ARG A 281 -48.35 -22.97 47.45
CA ARG A 281 -47.55 -23.25 48.67
C ARG A 281 -46.32 -24.17 48.38
N VAL A 282 -45.22 -24.04 49.17
CA VAL A 282 -44.53 -25.10 50.00
C VAL A 282 -44.32 -26.52 49.38
N VAL A 283 -43.14 -27.22 49.42
CA VAL A 283 -41.82 -27.03 50.08
C VAL A 283 -40.72 -28.08 49.68
N GLU A 284 -39.46 -27.90 50.13
CA GLU A 284 -38.27 -28.83 50.25
C GLU A 284 -37.63 -29.50 48.97
N SER A 285 -36.34 -29.87 48.81
CA SER A 285 -35.11 -30.28 49.58
C SER A 285 -34.78 -31.80 49.44
N GLN A 286 -33.55 -32.39 49.39
CA GLN A 286 -32.09 -32.12 49.52
C GLN A 286 -31.30 -33.27 48.80
N ASP A 287 -29.97 -33.37 48.56
CA ASP A 287 -28.86 -32.42 48.23
C ASP A 287 -27.75 -33.18 47.44
N LYS A 288 -26.98 -34.10 48.06
CA LYS A 288 -25.67 -34.67 47.59
C LYS A 288 -25.43 -36.11 48.17
N PRO A 289 -24.29 -36.86 47.98
CA PRO A 289 -22.98 -36.52 47.36
C PRO A 289 -22.22 -37.58 46.51
N SER A 290 -21.10 -37.12 45.92
CA SER A 290 -19.77 -37.77 45.76
C SER A 290 -19.42 -38.85 44.69
N THR A 291 -18.24 -38.58 44.07
CA THR A 291 -17.25 -39.38 43.31
C THR A 291 -16.64 -40.58 44.10
N PRO A 292 -15.86 -41.57 43.55
CA PRO A 292 -14.76 -41.34 42.57
C PRO A 292 -14.18 -42.47 41.64
N SER A 293 -13.27 -42.04 40.73
CA SER A 293 -12.06 -42.75 40.23
C SER A 293 -12.19 -43.89 39.16
N ARG A 294 -11.13 -44.44 38.51
CA ARG A 294 -9.89 -43.89 37.85
C ARG A 294 -9.07 -45.04 37.19
N ARG A 295 -8.57 -44.89 35.94
CA ARG A 295 -7.59 -45.80 35.21
C ARG A 295 -8.19 -47.19 34.79
N GLN A 296 -7.62 -48.03 33.89
CA GLN A 296 -6.32 -48.07 33.17
C GLN A 296 -6.30 -48.90 31.83
N ARG A 297 -5.63 -48.36 30.77
CA ARG A 297 -4.68 -49.01 29.79
C ARG A 297 -4.93 -50.35 29.02
N LYS A 298 -4.50 -50.32 27.73
CA LYS A 298 -3.80 -51.37 26.90
C LYS A 298 -4.67 -52.55 26.34
N ARG A 299 -4.31 -53.32 25.28
CA ARG A 299 -3.08 -53.47 24.42
C ARG A 299 -3.33 -54.25 23.09
N ARG A 300 -2.61 -53.90 21.99
CA ARG A 300 -2.08 -54.79 20.89
C ARG A 300 -3.11 -55.62 20.05
N ASN A 301 -2.80 -56.33 18.94
CA ASN A 301 -1.61 -56.61 18.06
C ASN A 301 -2.18 -56.93 16.63
N LYS A 302 -1.62 -56.60 15.45
CA LYS A 302 -0.29 -56.83 14.80
C LYS A 302 -0.17 -58.12 13.94
N LYS A 303 -0.05 -57.96 12.60
CA LYS A 303 0.65 -58.76 11.54
C LYS A 303 0.11 -58.27 10.17
N GLY A 304 0.79 -58.24 9.01
CA GLY A 304 2.18 -58.47 8.53
C GLY A 304 2.18 -58.21 6.99
N GLY A 305 3.28 -58.04 6.22
CA GLY A 305 4.73 -58.14 6.43
C GLY A 305 5.54 -57.28 5.41
N ALA A 306 6.76 -57.68 5.03
CA ALA A 306 7.68 -56.95 4.12
C ALA A 306 7.67 -57.51 2.66
N VAL A 307 8.44 -57.04 1.65
CA VAL A 307 9.92 -57.13 1.49
C VAL A 307 10.47 -56.23 0.33
N ASP A 308 11.68 -55.69 0.54
CA ASP A 308 12.81 -55.20 -0.31
C ASP A 308 12.75 -54.66 -1.77
N THR A 309 13.39 -53.48 -1.91
CA THR A 309 14.44 -53.00 -2.87
C THR A 309 14.37 -53.11 -4.42
N LYS A 310 14.58 -51.92 -5.04
CA LYS A 310 15.63 -51.55 -6.02
C LYS A 310 15.49 -51.69 -7.57
N ASP A 311 15.92 -50.59 -8.20
CA ASP A 311 16.74 -50.42 -9.41
C ASP A 311 16.17 -50.53 -10.86
N ILE A 312 16.46 -49.44 -11.61
CA ILE A 312 16.80 -49.35 -13.06
C ILE A 312 15.73 -49.74 -14.12
N LYS A 313 15.59 -49.13 -15.31
CA LYS A 313 15.79 -47.80 -15.95
C LYS A 313 15.71 -48.02 -17.48
N GLN A 314 15.07 -47.10 -18.22
CA GLN A 314 15.23 -46.86 -19.69
C GLN A 314 14.80 -47.96 -20.70
N VAL A 315 14.51 -47.48 -21.93
CA VAL A 315 14.72 -48.05 -23.31
C VAL A 315 13.55 -47.57 -24.20
N LYS A 316 13.67 -47.11 -25.46
CA LYS A 316 14.74 -46.55 -26.34
C LYS A 316 14.02 -45.65 -27.38
N LYS A 317 14.67 -44.76 -28.13
CA LYS A 317 15.26 -44.94 -29.49
C LYS A 317 15.53 -43.52 -30.04
N ASP A 318 16.29 -43.22 -31.10
CA ASP A 318 17.40 -43.82 -31.87
C ASP A 318 17.98 -42.65 -32.72
N GLN A 319 19.19 -42.65 -33.29
CA GLN A 319 20.27 -43.65 -33.28
C GLN A 319 21.60 -42.90 -32.94
N PHE A 320 22.73 -42.78 -33.68
CA PHE A 320 23.30 -43.40 -34.89
C PHE A 320 24.85 -43.43 -34.74
N ASP A 321 25.50 -44.26 -35.54
CA ASP A 321 26.94 -44.58 -35.58
C ASP A 321 27.82 -43.56 -36.35
N LYS A 322 29.17 -43.64 -36.42
CA LYS A 322 30.29 -44.10 -35.55
C LYS A 322 31.60 -43.65 -36.23
N LYS A 323 32.56 -43.11 -35.48
CA LYS A 323 33.98 -43.48 -35.63
C LYS A 323 34.75 -43.10 -34.36
N LYS A 324 35.68 -43.96 -33.95
CA LYS A 324 36.40 -43.89 -32.67
C LYS A 324 37.89 -43.91 -32.97
N ASP A 325 38.62 -42.85 -32.61
CA ASP A 325 40.08 -42.91 -32.53
C ASP A 325 40.62 -41.91 -31.49
N LYS A 326 41.70 -42.34 -30.83
CA LYS A 326 42.59 -41.69 -29.83
C LYS A 326 42.06 -40.52 -28.98
N ASP A 327 42.04 -40.76 -27.67
CA ASP A 327 42.14 -39.71 -26.66
C ASP A 327 43.44 -38.90 -26.84
N SER A 328 43.31 -37.70 -27.41
CA SER A 328 44.40 -36.73 -27.40
C SER A 328 44.57 -36.16 -25.98
N LYS A 329 45.42 -36.80 -25.17
CA LYS A 329 45.99 -36.17 -23.97
C LYS A 329 46.52 -34.79 -24.36
N ILE A 330 46.08 -33.74 -23.66
CA ILE A 330 46.53 -32.37 -23.93
C ILE A 330 47.96 -32.26 -23.42
N ASP A 331 48.90 -32.15 -24.35
CA ASP A 331 50.33 -32.20 -24.03
C ASP A 331 50.78 -30.90 -23.36
N LYS A 332 51.56 -31.01 -22.29
CA LYS A 332 51.94 -29.88 -21.44
C LYS A 332 53.05 -29.08 -22.12
N ASP A 333 52.85 -27.76 -22.33
CA ASP A 333 53.96 -26.88 -22.70
C ASP A 333 54.98 -26.85 -21.55
N LYS A 334 56.23 -27.21 -21.87
CA LYS A 334 57.31 -27.37 -20.89
C LYS A 334 57.64 -26.09 -20.09
N ARG A 335 57.18 -24.93 -20.56
CA ARG A 335 57.38 -23.63 -19.89
C ARG A 335 56.37 -23.35 -18.78
N ILE A 336 55.23 -24.07 -18.74
CA ILE A 336 54.20 -23.88 -17.70
C ILE A 336 54.59 -24.71 -16.44
N PRO A 337 54.67 -24.09 -15.25
CA PRO A 337 54.97 -24.79 -14.00
C PRO A 337 54.10 -26.02 -13.70
N GLU A 338 54.68 -27.03 -13.05
CA GLU A 338 54.01 -28.29 -12.70
C GLU A 338 52.79 -28.11 -11.78
N SER A 339 52.91 -27.17 -10.83
CA SER A 339 51.84 -26.80 -9.90
C SER A 339 50.68 -26.11 -10.62
N GLU A 340 50.98 -25.17 -11.50
CA GLU A 340 49.99 -24.42 -12.29
C GLU A 340 49.24 -25.35 -13.25
N TRP A 341 49.96 -26.21 -13.98
CA TRP A 341 49.33 -27.17 -14.89
C TRP A 341 48.44 -28.19 -14.17
N LYS A 342 48.82 -28.64 -12.96
CA LYS A 342 47.95 -29.49 -12.13
C LYS A 342 46.64 -28.79 -11.75
N LEU A 343 46.69 -27.55 -11.29
CA LEU A 343 45.49 -26.77 -10.94
C LEU A 343 44.57 -26.56 -12.16
N ILE A 344 45.14 -26.19 -13.31
CA ILE A 344 44.41 -26.02 -14.58
C ILE A 344 43.80 -27.34 -15.05
N SER A 345 44.54 -28.45 -14.95
CA SER A 345 44.06 -29.79 -15.32
C SER A 345 42.96 -30.30 -14.40
N GLN A 346 43.03 -30.06 -13.09
CA GLN A 346 41.98 -30.46 -12.15
C GLN A 346 40.71 -29.62 -12.35
N ALA A 347 40.84 -28.29 -12.47
CA ALA A 347 39.72 -27.39 -12.75
C ALA A 347 39.01 -27.72 -14.08
N ALA A 348 39.73 -28.24 -15.08
CA ALA A 348 39.13 -28.72 -16.33
C ALA A 348 38.16 -29.89 -16.12
N SER A 349 38.47 -30.78 -15.17
CA SER A 349 37.68 -31.99 -14.90
C SER A 349 36.49 -31.78 -13.95
N SER A 350 36.49 -30.69 -13.17
CA SER A 350 35.47 -30.40 -12.16
C SER A 350 34.35 -29.45 -12.63
N VAL A 351 34.34 -29.04 -13.90
CA VAL A 351 33.46 -27.98 -14.43
C VAL A 351 32.51 -28.52 -15.50
N SER A 352 31.21 -28.37 -15.26
CA SER A 352 30.17 -28.65 -16.26
C SER A 352 29.96 -27.43 -17.17
N GLY A 353 29.82 -27.68 -18.49
CA GLY A 353 29.57 -26.64 -19.49
C GLY A 353 30.37 -26.82 -20.80
N PRO A 354 30.36 -25.82 -21.69
CA PRO A 354 31.13 -25.86 -22.94
C PRO A 354 32.64 -25.82 -22.67
N LYS A 355 33.43 -26.59 -23.43
CA LYS A 355 34.88 -26.75 -23.24
C LYS A 355 35.62 -25.40 -23.24
N ARG A 356 36.29 -25.11 -22.12
CA ARG A 356 37.13 -23.92 -21.89
C ARG A 356 38.57 -24.17 -22.35
N CYS A 357 39.31 -23.11 -22.68
CA CYS A 357 40.71 -23.25 -23.06
C CYS A 357 41.62 -23.36 -21.82
N HIS A 358 42.35 -24.47 -21.71
CA HIS A 358 43.29 -24.72 -20.61
C HIS A 358 44.37 -23.62 -20.51
N TYR A 359 44.93 -23.20 -21.64
CA TYR A 359 46.05 -22.25 -21.68
C TYR A 359 45.64 -20.78 -21.47
N PHE A 360 44.35 -20.44 -21.63
CA PHE A 360 43.91 -19.04 -21.58
C PHE A 360 44.22 -18.34 -20.25
N ASN A 361 44.23 -19.10 -19.14
CA ASN A 361 44.54 -18.61 -17.79
C ASN A 361 45.84 -19.21 -17.24
N SER A 362 46.68 -19.76 -18.13
CA SER A 362 48.04 -20.17 -17.78
C SER A 362 49.00 -19.00 -17.98
N SER A 363 50.12 -18.99 -17.26
CA SER A 363 51.24 -18.06 -17.35
C SER A 363 51.68 -17.68 -18.78
N MET A 364 51.53 -18.57 -19.75
CA MET A 364 51.87 -18.35 -21.16
C MET A 364 50.72 -17.78 -22.03
N GLY A 365 49.49 -17.73 -21.53
CA GLY A 365 48.29 -17.37 -22.28
C GLY A 365 47.90 -18.38 -23.37
N CYS A 366 46.80 -18.13 -24.08
CA CYS A 366 46.42 -18.94 -25.25
C CYS A 366 46.96 -18.31 -26.54
N ALA A 367 47.98 -18.93 -27.12
CA ALA A 367 48.65 -18.49 -28.36
C ALA A 367 47.73 -18.41 -29.62
N LEU A 368 46.50 -18.94 -29.57
CA LEU A 368 45.53 -18.85 -30.67
C LEU A 368 44.58 -17.64 -30.56
N ALA A 369 44.58 -16.90 -29.45
CA ALA A 369 43.73 -15.73 -29.21
C ALA A 369 42.26 -15.96 -29.66
N GLU A 370 41.68 -15.04 -30.43
CA GLU A 370 40.29 -15.13 -30.93
C GLU A 370 40.04 -16.31 -31.90
N LYS A 371 41.10 -16.91 -32.46
CA LYS A 371 41.01 -18.10 -33.33
C LYS A 371 40.97 -19.42 -32.54
N CYS A 372 40.90 -19.36 -31.21
CA CYS A 372 40.82 -20.54 -30.37
C CYS A 372 39.42 -21.20 -30.38
N ARG A 373 39.36 -22.50 -30.68
CA ARG A 373 38.11 -23.30 -30.70
C ARG A 373 37.47 -23.59 -29.34
N PHE A 374 37.98 -23.01 -28.24
CA PHE A 374 37.54 -23.27 -26.87
C PHE A 374 37.33 -21.96 -26.12
N LYS A 375 36.33 -21.87 -25.23
CA LYS A 375 35.98 -20.60 -24.58
C LYS A 375 37.13 -20.05 -23.71
N HIS A 376 37.50 -18.81 -23.97
CA HIS A 376 38.47 -18.02 -23.21
C HIS A 376 37.82 -17.40 -21.98
N HIS A 377 37.54 -18.24 -20.98
CA HIS A 377 36.98 -17.86 -19.67
C HIS A 377 37.83 -18.52 -18.57
N TRP A 378 37.78 -17.99 -17.34
CA TRP A 378 38.58 -18.46 -16.22
C TRP A 378 38.20 -19.89 -15.84
N MET A 379 39.20 -20.78 -15.71
CA MET A 379 38.95 -22.22 -15.61
C MET A 379 38.04 -22.58 -14.43
N VAL A 380 38.26 -22.00 -13.25
CA VAL A 380 37.48 -22.31 -12.04
C VAL A 380 36.11 -21.60 -12.05
N CYS A 381 36.07 -20.26 -12.12
CA CYS A 381 34.81 -19.50 -11.94
C CYS A 381 33.95 -19.34 -13.19
N GLY A 382 34.53 -19.43 -14.40
CA GLY A 382 33.80 -19.34 -15.66
C GLY A 382 33.47 -17.94 -16.19
N ALA A 383 33.87 -16.86 -15.52
CA ALA A 383 33.81 -15.51 -16.05
C ALA A 383 35.06 -15.18 -16.91
N ALA A 384 35.01 -14.13 -17.73
CA ALA A 384 36.17 -13.66 -18.50
C ALA A 384 37.01 -12.68 -17.66
N HIS A 385 38.32 -12.95 -17.51
CA HIS A 385 39.26 -12.12 -16.75
C HIS A 385 40.59 -11.98 -17.53
N PRO A 386 41.29 -10.84 -17.43
CA PRO A 386 42.64 -10.67 -17.97
C PRO A 386 43.67 -11.58 -17.28
N MET A 387 44.82 -11.73 -17.93
CA MET A 387 45.86 -12.70 -17.56
C MET A 387 47.02 -12.02 -16.81
N GLY A 388 47.35 -12.52 -15.60
CA GLY A 388 48.52 -12.12 -14.83
C GLY A 388 48.39 -10.80 -14.04
N GLY A 389 48.70 -10.85 -12.75
CA GLY A 389 48.93 -9.66 -11.92
C GLY A 389 50.35 -9.68 -11.36
N ALA A 390 51.23 -8.81 -11.88
CA ALA A 390 52.52 -8.42 -11.30
C ALA A 390 53.15 -7.29 -12.12
N ASN A 391 53.12 -6.05 -11.61
CA ASN A 391 54.15 -4.99 -11.75
C ASN A 391 53.60 -3.68 -11.17
N GLU A 392 54.38 -3.02 -10.31
CA GLU A 392 53.84 -2.03 -9.36
C GLU A 392 53.99 -0.56 -9.81
N GLU A 393 54.75 -0.28 -10.87
CA GLU A 393 55.22 1.09 -11.18
C GLU A 393 54.23 2.00 -11.93
N LEU A 394 53.16 1.49 -12.56
CA LEU A 394 52.25 2.33 -13.35
C LEU A 394 51.11 2.99 -12.55
N ALA A 395 51.05 2.76 -11.23
CA ALA A 395 50.07 3.41 -10.35
C ALA A 395 50.47 4.85 -9.94
N ALA A 396 51.74 5.23 -10.11
CA ALA A 396 52.36 6.36 -9.41
C ALA A 396 52.04 7.78 -9.94
N ARG A 397 51.14 7.96 -10.93
CA ARG A 397 50.97 9.26 -11.62
C ARG A 397 49.54 9.78 -11.84
N THR A 398 48.49 9.14 -11.29
CA THR A 398 47.10 9.57 -11.55
C THR A 398 46.18 9.67 -10.33
N VAL A 399 46.70 9.54 -9.10
CA VAL A 399 45.90 9.62 -7.87
C VAL A 399 45.88 11.05 -7.29
N LEU A 400 45.11 11.94 -7.95
CA LEU A 400 44.76 13.27 -7.41
C LEU A 400 43.24 13.53 -7.43
N SER A 401 42.42 12.52 -7.12
CA SER A 401 41.02 12.74 -6.75
C SER A 401 40.38 11.57 -5.97
N ARG A 402 39.84 11.89 -4.78
CA ARG A 402 38.74 11.20 -4.06
C ARG A 402 38.97 9.72 -3.63
N PRO A 403 39.07 9.42 -2.31
CA PRO A 403 38.88 8.05 -1.83
C PRO A 403 37.40 7.62 -1.97
N PHE A 404 37.16 6.45 -2.56
CA PHE A 404 35.82 5.95 -2.89
C PHE A 404 35.38 4.86 -1.90
N TRP A 405 34.60 5.24 -0.89
CA TRP A 405 34.03 4.34 0.14
C TRP A 405 32.89 3.43 -0.37
N GLY A 406 32.94 3.00 -1.64
CA GLY A 406 31.80 2.40 -2.35
C GLY A 406 31.85 0.89 -2.59
N SER A 407 32.87 0.17 -2.11
CA SER A 407 33.01 -1.28 -2.36
C SER A 407 33.51 -2.12 -1.18
N MET A 408 33.61 -1.54 0.03
CA MET A 408 33.80 -2.34 1.24
C MET A 408 32.46 -2.94 1.69
N VAL A 409 32.49 -4.18 2.19
CA VAL A 409 31.34 -4.77 2.90
C VAL A 409 31.06 -3.90 4.12
N VAL A 410 29.85 -3.34 4.20
CA VAL A 410 29.46 -2.44 5.30
C VAL A 410 29.44 -3.23 6.61
N PRO A 411 30.17 -2.77 7.67
CA PRO A 411 30.13 -3.40 8.99
C PRO A 411 28.72 -3.50 9.56
N ILE A 412 28.35 -4.68 10.06
CA ILE A 412 27.13 -4.88 10.86
C ILE A 412 27.53 -4.87 12.34
N GLY A 413 27.84 -3.68 12.86
CA GLY A 413 28.26 -3.48 14.25
C GLY A 413 28.84 -2.09 14.52
N PRO A 414 29.16 -1.77 15.79
CA PRO A 414 29.94 -0.59 16.12
C PRO A 414 31.37 -0.73 15.58
N ALA A 415 31.88 0.30 14.92
CA ALA A 415 33.22 0.33 14.36
C ALA A 415 34.01 1.56 14.84
N PHE A 416 35.29 1.38 15.09
CA PHE A 416 36.23 2.43 15.48
C PHE A 416 36.99 2.96 14.26
N LEU A 417 37.21 4.27 14.21
CA LEU A 417 38.01 4.94 13.19
C LEU A 417 39.03 5.86 13.88
N GLU A 418 40.30 5.60 13.65
CA GLU A 418 41.39 6.49 14.08
C GLU A 418 41.73 7.46 12.95
N VAL A 419 41.92 8.72 13.30
CA VAL A 419 42.28 9.81 12.38
C VAL A 419 43.56 10.41 12.93
N PHE A 420 44.63 10.41 12.14
CA PHE A 420 46.00 10.67 12.59
C PHE A 420 46.45 9.64 13.66
N ALA A 421 46.54 8.37 13.26
CA ALA A 421 46.97 7.26 14.11
C ALA A 421 48.50 7.19 14.25
N GLY A 422 49.25 7.48 13.18
CA GLY A 422 50.70 7.43 13.15
C GLY A 422 51.27 6.10 13.68
N GLU A 423 52.06 6.17 14.75
CA GLU A 423 52.62 5.01 15.47
C GLU A 423 51.92 4.76 16.83
N ALA A 424 50.74 5.33 17.07
CA ALA A 424 50.09 5.36 18.40
C ALA A 424 49.48 4.02 18.87
N GLY A 425 49.21 3.09 17.94
CA GLY A 425 48.77 1.72 18.26
C GLY A 425 47.37 1.56 18.87
N LEU A 426 46.57 2.61 18.98
CA LEU A 426 45.25 2.56 19.64
C LEU A 426 44.26 1.66 18.86
N SER A 427 44.20 1.76 17.52
CA SER A 427 43.41 0.84 16.68
C SER A 427 43.73 -0.64 16.94
N GLN A 428 44.98 -0.99 17.22
CA GLN A 428 45.39 -2.37 17.48
C GLN A 428 44.87 -2.84 18.84
N ALA A 429 44.94 -1.98 19.87
CA ALA A 429 44.36 -2.26 21.18
C ALA A 429 42.83 -2.38 21.14
N ILE A 430 42.15 -1.55 20.35
CA ILE A 430 40.70 -1.64 20.10
C ILE A 430 40.33 -2.96 19.42
N SER A 431 41.05 -3.34 18.36
CA SER A 431 40.81 -4.60 17.64
C SER A 431 41.05 -5.82 18.54
N ALA A 432 42.04 -5.79 19.42
CA ALA A 432 42.30 -6.82 20.42
C ALA A 432 41.18 -6.98 21.48
N ARG A 433 40.29 -5.99 21.64
CA ARG A 433 39.06 -6.10 22.46
C ARG A 433 37.85 -6.65 21.68
N GLY A 434 38.04 -7.06 20.43
CA GLY A 434 36.98 -7.65 19.58
C GLY A 434 36.08 -6.62 18.88
N MET A 435 36.39 -5.32 18.97
CA MET A 435 35.69 -4.28 18.22
C MET A 435 36.22 -4.21 16.77
N GLN A 436 35.34 -3.94 15.81
CA GLN A 436 35.76 -3.76 14.43
C GLN A 436 36.46 -2.41 14.24
N ILE A 437 37.58 -2.41 13.53
CA ILE A 437 38.28 -1.19 13.11
C ILE A 437 38.06 -0.91 11.63
N LEU A 438 37.98 0.38 11.28
CA LEU A 438 38.08 0.87 9.91
C LEU A 438 39.54 1.22 9.61
N PRO A 439 39.95 1.29 8.32
CA PRO A 439 41.28 1.75 7.95
C PRO A 439 41.54 3.17 8.51
N PRO A 440 42.66 3.40 9.24
CA PRO A 440 42.94 4.71 9.83
C PRO A 440 43.24 5.75 8.74
N ILE A 441 42.90 7.01 9.01
CA ILE A 441 43.10 8.13 8.08
C ILE A 441 44.35 8.90 8.47
N GLU A 442 45.43 8.70 7.71
CA GLU A 442 46.69 9.44 7.88
C GLU A 442 46.71 10.78 7.13
N ILE A 443 47.46 11.73 7.70
CA ILE A 443 47.67 13.07 7.12
C ILE A 443 49.12 13.18 6.65
N ASN A 444 49.34 12.95 5.35
CA ASN A 444 50.66 13.10 4.73
C ASN A 444 51.15 14.56 4.89
N THR A 445 52.33 14.73 5.48
CA THR A 445 52.92 16.05 5.69
C THR A 445 53.37 16.67 4.37
N ASN A 446 52.89 17.87 4.08
CA ASN A 446 53.20 18.58 2.84
C ASN A 446 54.59 19.26 2.92
N GLN A 447 55.21 19.50 1.77
CA GLN A 447 56.60 19.97 1.57
C GLN A 447 56.97 21.30 2.28
N PHE A 448 56.01 22.03 2.84
CA PHE A 448 56.24 23.20 3.69
C PHE A 448 56.92 22.86 5.05
N VAL A 449 56.83 21.60 5.51
CA VAL A 449 57.40 21.13 6.78
C VAL A 449 58.84 20.62 6.61
N GLN A 450 59.75 21.49 6.15
CA GLN A 450 61.19 21.26 6.35
C GLN A 450 61.56 21.53 7.81
N ILE A 451 62.24 20.57 8.43
CA ILE A 451 62.82 20.65 9.78
C ILE A 451 64.17 21.38 9.67
N SER A 452 64.33 22.52 10.36
CA SER A 452 65.64 23.17 10.51
C SER A 452 66.47 22.45 11.60
N ALA A 453 67.80 22.48 11.48
CA ALA A 453 68.69 21.78 12.39
C ALA A 453 68.92 22.52 13.73
N ASP A 454 68.37 23.74 13.84
CA ASP A 454 69.02 24.83 14.59
C ASP A 454 68.29 25.21 15.89
N GLY A 455 67.16 24.57 16.21
CA GLY A 455 66.42 24.84 17.47
C GLY A 455 64.89 24.81 17.41
N GLY A 456 64.30 24.27 16.34
CA GLY A 456 62.83 24.20 16.20
C GLY A 456 62.18 25.48 15.66
N PRO A 457 60.87 25.44 15.34
CA PRO A 457 60.18 26.59 14.77
C PRO A 457 59.83 27.64 15.83
N PRO A 458 59.82 28.94 15.48
CA PRO A 458 59.43 30.01 16.40
C PRO A 458 57.95 29.88 16.83
N PRO A 459 57.58 30.42 18.01
CA PRO A 459 56.20 30.38 18.50
C PRO A 459 55.29 31.30 17.66
N LEU A 460 54.38 30.70 16.87
CA LEU A 460 53.54 31.45 15.92
C LEU A 460 52.34 32.18 16.56
N ARG A 461 52.09 31.98 17.85
CA ARG A 461 50.91 32.45 18.61
C ARG A 461 51.33 32.82 20.03
N ASN A 462 50.58 33.70 20.69
CA ASN A 462 50.62 33.89 22.15
C ASN A 462 49.20 34.12 22.69
N ARG A 463 49.01 34.22 24.02
CA ARG A 463 47.68 34.38 24.65
C ARG A 463 46.87 35.59 24.18
N MET A 464 47.54 36.67 23.75
CA MET A 464 46.88 37.87 23.20
C MET A 464 46.60 37.73 21.69
N HIS A 465 47.25 36.77 21.03
CA HIS A 465 47.30 36.59 19.58
C HIS A 465 47.09 35.11 19.21
N LEU A 466 45.97 34.54 19.66
CA LEU A 466 45.60 33.14 19.43
C LEU A 466 45.50 32.78 17.93
N TRP A 467 45.08 33.74 17.10
CA TRP A 467 44.98 33.60 15.65
C TRP A 467 46.29 33.87 14.89
N GLY A 468 47.39 34.17 15.57
CA GLY A 468 48.72 34.43 14.97
C GLY A 468 49.32 35.75 15.41
N LEU A 469 50.65 35.78 15.58
CA LEU A 469 51.39 37.01 15.87
C LEU A 469 51.34 38.01 14.69
N PRO A 470 51.34 39.33 14.94
CA PRO A 470 51.51 40.31 13.89
C PRO A 470 52.93 40.23 13.29
N GLY A 471 53.05 40.39 11.97
CA GLY A 471 54.35 40.44 11.28
C GLY A 471 55.01 39.08 11.02
N LEU A 472 54.29 37.96 11.09
CA LEU A 472 54.82 36.64 10.72
C LEU A 472 55.29 36.59 9.26
N ALA A 473 56.38 35.88 9.01
CA ALA A 473 56.88 35.62 7.66
C ALA A 473 55.84 34.81 6.84
N PRO A 474 55.74 35.00 5.51
CA PRO A 474 54.71 34.33 4.69
C PRO A 474 54.68 32.80 4.82
N ARG A 475 55.84 32.17 5.01
CA ARG A 475 55.97 30.72 5.25
C ARG A 475 55.30 30.30 6.57
N ASP A 476 55.51 31.06 7.64
CA ASP A 476 54.92 30.79 8.94
C ASP A 476 53.44 31.17 8.99
N GLN A 477 53.02 32.22 8.27
CA GLN A 477 51.61 32.56 8.07
C GLN A 477 50.85 31.44 7.34
N ALA A 478 51.44 30.83 6.31
CA ALA A 478 50.84 29.67 5.62
C ALA A 478 50.73 28.44 6.54
N LYS A 479 51.76 28.17 7.34
CA LYS A 479 51.78 27.08 8.34
C LYS A 479 50.77 27.30 9.47
N LEU A 480 50.63 28.53 9.92
CA LEU A 480 49.62 28.98 10.91
C LEU A 480 48.21 28.76 10.37
N GLN A 481 47.96 29.17 9.12
CA GLN A 481 46.67 29.06 8.43
C GLN A 481 46.24 27.60 8.21
N LEU A 482 47.15 26.74 7.75
CA LEU A 482 46.90 25.30 7.64
C LEU A 482 46.49 24.68 8.99
N GLY A 483 47.06 25.18 10.09
CA GLY A 483 46.65 24.82 11.45
C GLY A 483 45.25 25.28 11.84
N HIS A 484 44.77 26.42 11.32
CA HIS A 484 43.36 26.82 11.49
C HIS A 484 42.43 25.91 10.69
N GLU A 485 42.80 25.57 9.45
CA GLU A 485 42.00 24.71 8.56
C GLU A 485 41.80 23.31 9.17
N PHE A 486 42.86 22.69 9.70
CA PHE A 486 42.72 21.43 10.44
C PHE A 486 41.84 21.56 11.69
N MET A 487 41.99 22.63 12.50
CA MET A 487 41.12 22.86 13.66
C MET A 487 39.65 22.99 13.25
N HIS A 488 39.35 23.77 12.21
CA HIS A 488 37.97 23.95 11.73
C HIS A 488 37.39 22.65 11.16
N LEU A 489 38.20 21.84 10.46
CA LEU A 489 37.78 20.52 9.99
C LEU A 489 37.44 19.57 11.16
N THR A 490 38.30 19.51 12.18
CA THR A 490 38.05 18.72 13.40
C THR A 490 36.77 19.17 14.11
N VAL A 491 36.55 20.49 14.27
CA VAL A 491 35.33 21.03 14.88
C VAL A 491 34.08 20.68 14.06
N GLN A 492 34.15 20.73 12.72
CA GLN A 492 33.04 20.31 11.85
C GLN A 492 32.74 18.81 11.98
N TRP A 493 33.77 17.96 11.97
CA TRP A 493 33.63 16.51 12.10
C TRP A 493 33.04 16.14 13.47
N VAL A 494 33.57 16.70 14.56
CA VAL A 494 33.05 16.44 15.90
C VAL A 494 31.61 16.92 16.07
N ARG A 495 31.24 18.10 15.53
CA ARG A 495 29.85 18.57 15.54
C ARG A 495 28.92 17.62 14.79
N LEU A 496 29.35 17.07 13.65
CA LEU A 496 28.58 16.08 12.89
C LEU A 496 28.43 14.74 13.65
N LEU A 497 29.52 14.22 14.23
CA LEU A 497 29.49 12.99 15.03
C LEU A 497 28.59 13.15 16.26
N HIS A 498 28.73 14.25 16.99
CA HIS A 498 27.92 14.57 18.17
C HIS A 498 26.43 14.70 17.84
N ALA A 499 26.08 15.45 16.78
CA ALA A 499 24.70 15.58 16.31
C ALA A 499 24.11 14.27 15.75
N SER A 500 24.96 13.29 15.42
CA SER A 500 24.57 11.94 14.99
C SER A 500 24.50 10.93 16.15
N GLY A 501 24.74 11.37 17.40
CA GLY A 501 24.77 10.49 18.58
C GLY A 501 25.97 9.53 18.64
N LEU A 502 27.04 9.82 17.91
CA LEU A 502 28.24 8.98 17.84
C LEU A 502 29.27 9.39 18.90
N GLY A 503 30.03 8.41 19.39
CA GLY A 503 31.17 8.64 20.28
C GLY A 503 32.36 9.26 19.53
N TRP A 504 33.05 10.21 20.16
CA TRP A 504 34.23 10.87 19.63
C TRP A 504 35.18 11.30 20.76
N SER A 505 36.47 11.41 20.44
CA SER A 505 37.49 11.97 21.33
C SER A 505 38.56 12.72 20.53
N VAL A 506 39.02 13.86 21.03
CA VAL A 506 40.12 14.67 20.49
C VAL A 506 41.25 14.73 21.51
N GLU A 507 42.44 14.24 21.16
CA GLU A 507 43.67 14.37 21.96
C GLU A 507 44.45 15.63 21.58
N ASN A 508 45.12 16.23 22.55
CA ASN A 508 46.25 17.14 22.38
C ASN A 508 47.01 17.18 23.72
N PRO A 509 48.22 17.79 23.83
CA PRO A 509 48.82 18.08 25.14
C PRO A 509 47.90 18.92 26.05
N ALA A 510 48.19 18.97 27.34
CA ALA A 510 47.30 19.58 28.34
C ALA A 510 47.42 21.12 28.48
N SER A 511 48.38 21.75 27.80
CA SER A 511 48.68 23.19 27.87
C SER A 511 48.86 23.97 26.54
N PRO A 512 48.42 23.51 25.34
CA PRO A 512 48.51 24.28 24.11
C PRO A 512 47.35 25.27 23.96
N PHE A 513 47.58 26.35 23.21
CA PHE A 513 46.56 27.35 22.88
C PHE A 513 45.33 26.79 22.12
N LEU A 514 45.36 25.55 21.60
CA LEU A 514 44.19 24.94 20.93
C LEU A 514 42.95 24.94 21.83
N TRP A 515 43.11 24.65 23.12
CA TRP A 515 41.99 24.63 24.08
C TRP A 515 41.50 26.03 24.46
N GLU A 516 42.27 27.08 24.15
CA GLU A 516 41.90 28.50 24.31
C GLU A 516 41.23 29.06 23.04
N MET A 517 41.23 28.33 21.91
CA MET A 517 40.60 28.77 20.66
C MET A 517 39.06 28.76 20.77
N PRO A 518 38.33 29.84 20.40
CA PRO A 518 36.88 29.90 20.56
C PRO A 518 36.09 28.72 19.98
N PRO A 519 36.39 28.20 18.76
CA PRO A 519 35.68 27.04 18.21
C PRO A 519 35.84 25.75 19.05
N MET A 520 36.93 25.61 19.80
CA MET A 520 37.19 24.49 20.70
C MET A 520 36.54 24.69 22.07
N VAL A 521 36.44 25.93 22.54
CA VAL A 521 35.65 26.28 23.74
C VAL A 521 34.16 26.03 23.50
N GLU A 522 33.63 26.42 22.34
CA GLU A 522 32.27 26.07 21.91
C GLU A 522 32.06 24.55 21.81
N LEU A 523 33.09 23.79 21.41
CA LEU A 523 33.05 22.33 21.35
C LEU A 523 32.99 21.68 22.74
N ALA A 524 33.73 22.25 23.70
CA ALA A 524 33.75 21.79 25.08
C ALA A 524 32.48 22.17 25.87
N ALA A 525 31.72 23.17 25.39
CA ALA A 525 30.42 23.57 25.93
C ALA A 525 29.24 22.71 25.42
N LEU A 526 29.47 21.73 24.55
CA LEU A 526 28.43 20.82 24.07
C LEU A 526 27.89 19.93 25.21
N PRO A 527 26.58 19.59 25.22
CA PRO A 527 26.03 18.62 26.16
C PRO A 527 26.82 17.30 26.15
N THR A 528 27.00 16.68 27.32
CA THR A 528 27.79 15.44 27.54
C THR A 528 29.29 15.50 27.24
N ALA A 529 29.81 16.56 26.58
CA ALA A 529 31.26 16.71 26.37
C ALA A 529 31.99 16.93 27.70
N LYS A 530 33.14 16.29 27.87
CA LYS A 530 33.98 16.36 29.07
C LYS A 530 35.47 16.40 28.69
N MET A 531 36.25 17.14 29.48
CA MET A 531 37.70 17.21 29.36
C MET A 531 38.36 16.30 30.39
N PHE A 532 39.12 15.31 29.93
CA PHE A 532 39.92 14.39 30.76
C PHE A 532 41.39 14.80 30.66
N ARG A 533 42.12 14.87 31.79
CA ARG A 533 43.55 15.25 31.84
C ARG A 533 44.36 14.09 32.42
N LEU A 534 45.50 13.79 31.80
CA LEU A 534 46.32 12.62 32.15
C LEU A 534 47.82 12.90 31.97
N ASP A 535 48.64 12.26 32.78
CA ASP A 535 50.10 12.27 32.65
C ASP A 535 50.58 10.89 32.19
N MET A 536 51.28 10.83 31.06
CA MET A 536 51.72 9.60 30.39
C MET A 536 52.61 8.70 31.25
N CYS A 537 53.27 9.25 32.28
CA CYS A 537 54.08 8.47 33.23
C CYS A 537 53.25 7.55 34.15
N ARG A 538 51.93 7.75 34.27
CA ARG A 538 51.00 6.80 34.93
C ARG A 538 50.77 5.54 34.10
N PHE A 539 51.07 5.59 32.81
CA PHE A 539 50.91 4.49 31.86
C PHE A 539 52.26 3.87 31.44
N GLY A 540 53.36 4.18 32.15
CA GLY A 540 54.69 3.61 31.92
C GLY A 540 55.60 4.40 30.98
N SER A 541 55.23 5.61 30.56
CA SER A 541 56.17 6.49 29.84
C SER A 541 57.29 7.01 30.76
N PRO A 542 58.55 7.12 30.29
CA PRO A 542 59.61 7.81 31.03
C PRO A 542 59.41 9.35 31.06
N HIS A 543 58.43 9.87 30.33
CA HIS A 543 58.10 11.29 30.27
C HIS A 543 56.76 11.57 30.97
N LYS A 544 56.67 12.71 31.67
CA LYS A 544 55.39 13.15 32.25
C LYS A 544 54.32 13.36 31.17
N LYS A 545 54.71 14.00 30.06
CA LYS A 545 53.89 14.42 28.89
C LYS A 545 52.40 14.62 29.27
N PRO A 546 52.06 15.77 29.89
CA PRO A 546 50.67 16.08 30.22
C PRO A 546 49.82 16.16 28.96
N THR A 547 48.80 15.32 28.87
CA THR A 547 47.83 15.20 27.76
C THR A 547 46.43 15.56 28.24
N ALA A 548 45.60 16.07 27.33
CA ALA A 548 44.19 16.31 27.53
C ALA A 548 43.36 15.67 26.40
N VAL A 549 42.23 15.08 26.78
CA VAL A 549 41.30 14.43 25.86
C VAL A 549 39.91 15.04 26.05
N LEU A 550 39.40 15.69 25.01
CA LEU A 550 38.03 16.19 24.97
C LEU A 550 37.14 15.14 24.31
N SER A 551 36.08 14.69 24.98
CA SER A 551 35.29 13.52 24.55
C SER A 551 33.84 13.60 25.03
N ASN A 552 32.89 13.05 24.27
CA ASN A 552 31.52 12.76 24.76
C ASN A 552 31.37 11.34 25.33
N VAL A 553 32.37 10.48 25.13
CA VAL A 553 32.52 9.17 25.79
C VAL A 553 33.15 9.38 27.18
N ASP A 554 32.72 8.63 28.19
CA ASP A 554 33.25 8.77 29.56
C ASP A 554 34.60 8.03 29.69
N LEU A 555 35.70 8.80 29.58
CA LEU A 555 37.07 8.31 29.62
C LEU A 555 37.74 8.54 31.00
N ARG A 556 36.96 8.55 32.09
CA ARG A 556 37.47 8.86 33.44
C ARG A 556 38.60 7.96 33.92
N GLU A 557 38.64 6.71 33.48
CA GLU A 557 39.69 5.73 33.82
C GLU A 557 41.08 6.18 33.30
N LEU A 558 41.11 7.05 32.29
CA LEU A 558 42.35 7.58 31.73
C LEU A 558 42.88 8.81 32.49
N ALA A 559 42.06 9.44 33.35
CA ALA A 559 42.36 10.75 33.96
C ALA A 559 43.37 10.66 35.14
N LEU A 560 44.45 9.91 34.95
CA LEU A 560 45.49 9.67 35.93
C LEU A 560 46.58 10.73 35.83
N LEU A 561 46.67 11.60 36.84
CA LEU A 561 47.77 12.56 37.00
C LEU A 561 48.97 11.91 37.69
N CYS A 562 50.15 12.48 37.50
CA CYS A 562 51.44 11.99 38.01
C CYS A 562 51.47 11.83 39.54
N ASP A 563 51.89 10.64 39.98
CA ASP A 563 51.86 10.13 41.36
C ASP A 563 53.24 10.13 42.03
N GLN A 564 54.13 11.06 41.65
CA GLN A 564 55.56 11.05 42.03
C GLN A 564 55.84 11.04 43.55
N ALA A 565 54.90 11.54 44.36
CA ALA A 565 54.97 11.53 45.83
C ALA A 565 54.65 10.16 46.46
N GLU A 566 53.85 9.33 45.79
CA GLU A 566 53.45 7.98 46.23
C GLU A 566 54.34 6.90 45.58
N ARG A 567 54.70 7.11 44.32
CA ARG A 567 55.56 6.25 43.50
C ARG A 567 56.79 7.06 43.05
N PRO A 568 57.93 7.01 43.76
CA PRO A 568 59.12 7.74 43.37
C PRO A 568 59.61 7.35 41.97
N HIS A 569 59.65 8.32 41.05
CA HIS A 569 60.20 8.18 39.70
C HIS A 569 60.80 9.50 39.20
N SER A 570 61.66 9.42 38.19
CA SER A 570 62.25 10.57 37.48
C SER A 570 61.61 10.75 36.11
N HIS A 571 61.33 11.99 35.70
CA HIS A 571 60.88 12.29 34.34
C HIS A 571 62.05 12.70 33.46
N GLU A 572 62.18 12.06 32.29
CA GLU A 572 63.11 12.55 31.27
C GLU A 572 62.56 13.81 30.58
N PRO A 573 63.34 14.92 30.52
CA PRO A 573 62.91 16.14 29.86
C PRO A 573 62.90 15.99 28.32
N LEU A 574 61.80 16.40 27.70
CA LEU A 574 61.58 16.38 26.24
C LEU A 574 62.27 17.55 25.52
N VAL A 575 63.57 17.72 25.76
CA VAL A 575 64.38 18.83 25.22
C VAL A 575 65.60 18.27 24.49
N GLY A 576 65.92 18.87 23.33
CA GLY A 576 67.08 18.51 22.52
C GLY A 576 66.87 17.31 21.58
N THR A 577 67.97 16.82 21.04
CA THR A 577 68.03 15.72 20.05
C THR A 577 68.81 14.52 20.57
N VAL A 578 68.53 13.36 19.99
CA VAL A 578 69.16 12.07 20.28
C VAL A 578 69.45 11.33 18.96
N LEU A 579 70.44 10.45 18.95
CA LEU A 579 70.69 9.56 17.82
C LEU A 579 69.79 8.33 17.94
N TYR A 580 68.96 8.09 16.93
CA TYR A 580 68.07 6.93 16.82
C TYR A 580 68.19 6.38 15.39
N GLU A 581 68.48 5.08 15.25
CA GLU A 581 68.71 4.41 13.94
C GLU A 581 69.68 5.17 13.01
N GLY A 582 70.73 5.74 13.60
CA GLY A 582 71.75 6.54 12.89
C GLY A 582 71.34 7.96 12.52
N GLN A 583 70.09 8.37 12.75
CA GLN A 583 69.60 9.72 12.48
C GLN A 583 69.46 10.56 13.76
N LYS A 584 69.74 11.87 13.65
CA LYS A 584 69.61 12.83 14.76
C LYS A 584 68.16 13.33 14.83
N VAL A 585 67.36 12.75 15.72
CA VAL A 585 65.94 13.07 15.92
C VAL A 585 65.71 13.87 17.20
N PHE A 586 64.63 14.66 17.28
CA PHE A 586 64.26 15.32 18.55
C PHE A 586 63.75 14.29 19.56
N LYS A 587 64.03 14.49 20.86
CA LYS A 587 63.49 13.61 21.93
C LYS A 587 61.96 13.54 21.93
N THR A 588 61.30 14.61 21.48
CA THR A 588 59.84 14.65 21.28
C THR A 588 59.33 13.62 20.28
N ARG A 589 60.13 13.18 19.29
CA ARG A 589 59.75 12.12 18.33
C ARG A 589 59.57 10.77 19.01
N LEU A 590 60.51 10.38 19.87
CA LEU A 590 60.43 9.13 20.65
C LEU A 590 59.25 9.11 21.63
N ALA A 591 58.71 10.29 21.99
CA ALA A 591 57.54 10.46 22.84
C ALA A 591 56.23 10.70 22.07
N GLN A 592 56.18 10.41 20.76
CA GLN A 592 54.94 10.44 19.98
C GLN A 592 54.07 9.20 20.23
N VAL A 593 54.68 8.01 20.27
CA VAL A 593 54.01 6.72 20.55
C VAL A 593 53.32 6.73 21.93
N TYR A 594 52.09 6.22 22.00
CA TYR A 594 51.39 6.02 23.27
C TYR A 594 51.89 4.74 23.98
N PRO A 595 52.03 4.74 25.32
CA PRO A 595 52.32 3.51 26.05
C PRO A 595 51.22 2.46 25.86
N SER A 596 51.59 1.19 25.71
CA SER A 596 50.64 0.09 25.50
C SER A 596 49.59 -0.04 26.61
N ALA A 597 49.94 0.31 27.85
CA ALA A 597 49.00 0.39 28.97
C ALA A 597 47.93 1.48 28.78
N LEU A 598 48.29 2.65 28.21
CA LEU A 598 47.32 3.69 27.87
C LEU A 598 46.37 3.20 26.77
N CYS A 599 46.91 2.61 25.70
CA CYS A 599 46.08 2.10 24.60
C CYS A 599 45.11 0.99 25.06
N SER A 600 45.56 0.10 25.96
CA SER A 600 44.69 -0.93 26.55
C SER A 600 43.61 -0.35 27.48
N ALA A 601 43.94 0.65 28.30
CA ALA A 601 42.96 1.34 29.16
C ALA A 601 41.95 2.15 28.32
N TRP A 602 42.40 2.83 27.28
CA TRP A 602 41.55 3.61 26.38
C TRP A 602 40.62 2.70 25.58
N ALA A 603 41.13 1.58 25.07
CA ALA A 603 40.32 0.54 24.47
C ALA A 603 39.33 -0.11 25.46
N GLN A 604 39.66 -0.17 26.75
CA GLN A 604 38.74 -0.65 27.78
C GLN A 604 37.57 0.31 28.04
N ALA A 605 37.84 1.60 28.19
CA ALA A 605 36.78 2.61 28.37
C ALA A 605 35.85 2.70 27.14
N ILE A 606 36.39 2.54 25.93
CA ILE A 606 35.62 2.49 24.69
C ILE A 606 34.82 1.17 24.58
N ALA A 607 35.41 0.02 24.93
CA ALA A 607 34.69 -1.26 24.93
C ALA A 607 33.57 -1.32 25.99
N ALA A 608 33.78 -0.74 27.17
CA ALA A 608 32.78 -0.63 28.23
C ALA A 608 31.59 0.26 27.86
N THR A 609 31.80 1.24 26.96
CA THR A 609 30.73 2.07 26.37
C THR A 609 30.20 1.52 25.04
N GLY A 610 30.78 0.43 24.53
CA GLY A 610 30.40 -0.25 23.28
C GLY A 610 29.31 -1.32 23.42
N MET A 611 28.86 -1.64 24.64
CA MET A 611 27.68 -2.50 24.84
C MET A 611 26.41 -1.72 24.48
N ASP A 612 25.77 -2.08 23.36
CA ASP A 612 24.42 -1.63 23.05
C ASP A 612 23.48 -1.97 24.22
N PRO A 613 22.77 -1.01 24.84
CA PRO A 613 21.81 -1.28 25.91
C PRO A 613 20.69 -2.27 25.50
N LEU A 614 20.48 -2.47 24.20
CA LEU A 614 19.56 -3.45 23.65
C LEU A 614 20.17 -4.86 23.47
N ALA A 615 21.50 -5.04 23.61
CA ALA A 615 22.18 -6.32 23.37
C ALA A 615 21.67 -7.46 24.26
N ALA A 616 21.35 -7.18 25.53
CA ALA A 616 20.70 -8.14 26.42
C ALA A 616 19.25 -8.41 25.98
N THR A 617 18.52 -7.37 25.55
CA THR A 617 17.13 -7.46 25.06
C THR A 617 17.02 -8.35 23.82
N PHE A 618 18.00 -8.33 22.91
CA PHE A 618 18.00 -9.19 21.72
C PHE A 618 18.09 -10.70 22.06
N GLN A 619 18.47 -11.07 23.29
CA GLN A 619 18.49 -12.45 23.79
C GLN A 619 17.17 -12.86 24.48
N MET A 620 16.16 -11.99 24.51
CA MET A 620 14.85 -12.27 25.11
C MET A 620 14.05 -13.27 24.25
N VAL A 621 13.68 -14.41 24.86
CA VAL A 621 12.97 -15.51 24.21
C VAL A 621 11.70 -15.91 24.97
N THR A 622 10.67 -16.35 24.23
CA THR A 622 9.40 -16.85 24.78
C THR A 622 9.47 -18.37 24.96
N PRO A 623 9.31 -18.91 26.19
CA PRO A 623 9.44 -20.34 26.45
C PRO A 623 8.52 -21.20 25.57
N ALA A 624 9.06 -22.31 25.04
CA ALA A 624 8.33 -23.17 24.10
C ALA A 624 7.01 -23.76 24.64
N ALA A 625 6.83 -23.80 25.97
CA ALA A 625 5.59 -24.25 26.62
C ALA A 625 4.53 -23.14 26.76
N GLU A 626 4.89 -21.87 26.58
CA GLU A 626 3.98 -20.70 26.65
C GLU A 626 3.60 -20.18 25.25
N ARG A 627 4.29 -20.64 24.19
CA ARG A 627 4.03 -20.30 22.80
C ARG A 627 2.69 -20.84 22.28
N LYS A 628 1.93 -19.97 21.62
CA LYS A 628 0.73 -20.26 20.82
C LYS A 628 1.11 -20.61 19.37
N ARG A 629 2.29 -20.20 18.88
CA ARG A 629 2.78 -20.39 17.51
C ARG A 629 4.27 -20.72 17.43
N PRO A 630 4.70 -21.58 16.48
CA PRO A 630 6.11 -21.87 16.25
C PRO A 630 6.86 -20.68 15.62
N VAL A 631 8.13 -20.52 16.01
CA VAL A 631 9.07 -19.58 15.37
C VAL A 631 9.25 -19.94 13.90
N GLY A 632 9.36 -18.93 13.04
CA GLY A 632 9.54 -19.09 11.60
C GLY A 632 8.25 -19.26 10.80
N GLN A 633 7.08 -19.33 11.44
CA GLN A 633 5.80 -19.35 10.73
C GLN A 633 5.51 -17.97 10.11
N GLU A 634 5.24 -17.92 8.80
CA GLU A 634 4.79 -16.70 8.13
C GLU A 634 3.39 -16.25 8.61
N VAL A 635 3.21 -14.95 8.77
CA VAL A 635 1.93 -14.32 9.09
C VAL A 635 1.12 -14.17 7.78
N PRO A 636 -0.04 -14.83 7.61
CA PRO A 636 -0.72 -14.87 6.32
C PRO A 636 -1.18 -13.48 5.82
N TRP A 637 -0.50 -12.95 4.80
CA TRP A 637 -0.88 -11.69 4.14
C TRP A 637 -1.27 -11.95 2.68
N LYS A 638 -2.47 -11.51 2.30
CA LYS A 638 -2.95 -11.53 0.90
C LYS A 638 -2.78 -10.15 0.27
N ILE A 639 -2.27 -10.11 -0.97
CA ILE A 639 -2.03 -8.86 -1.70
C ILE A 639 -3.32 -8.03 -1.78
N HIS A 640 -3.31 -6.85 -1.17
CA HIS A 640 -4.50 -6.02 -1.08
C HIS A 640 -4.69 -5.15 -2.33
N LYS A 641 -5.93 -5.06 -2.85
CA LYS A 641 -6.37 -4.27 -4.03
C LYS A 641 -6.18 -2.73 -3.98
N GLN A 642 -5.40 -2.23 -3.02
CA GLN A 642 -5.03 -0.83 -2.83
C GLN A 642 -3.56 -0.71 -2.38
N ARG A 643 -2.73 -1.74 -2.62
CA ARG A 643 -1.31 -1.76 -2.28
C ARG A 643 -0.59 -0.54 -2.87
N ILE A 644 -0.74 -0.30 -4.18
CA ILE A 644 -0.18 0.86 -4.88
C ILE A 644 -0.66 2.19 -4.28
N THR A 645 -1.91 2.27 -3.83
CA THR A 645 -2.45 3.44 -3.13
C THR A 645 -1.80 3.63 -1.76
N ALA A 646 -1.54 2.55 -1.03
CA ALA A 646 -0.88 2.57 0.27
C ALA A 646 0.63 2.84 0.18
N GLU A 647 1.30 2.37 -0.87
CA GLU A 647 2.71 2.69 -1.18
C GLU A 647 2.86 4.19 -1.51
N LYS A 648 1.97 4.74 -2.34
CA LYS A 648 1.88 6.19 -2.63
C LYS A 648 1.60 7.00 -1.35
N ALA A 649 0.66 6.54 -0.52
CA ALA A 649 0.33 7.19 0.75
C ALA A 649 1.51 7.18 1.74
N ASN A 650 2.21 6.04 1.89
CA ASN A 650 3.38 5.92 2.75
C ASN A 650 4.52 6.83 2.28
N SER A 651 4.72 6.93 0.95
CA SER A 651 5.65 7.88 0.33
C SER A 651 5.31 9.35 0.60
N ALA A 652 4.03 9.65 0.90
CA ALA A 652 3.54 10.95 1.34
C ALA A 652 3.58 11.14 2.88
N GLY A 653 4.22 10.22 3.61
CA GLY A 653 4.28 10.20 5.08
C GLY A 653 2.95 9.85 5.75
N TYR A 654 2.11 9.02 5.11
CA TYR A 654 0.75 8.75 5.58
C TYR A 654 0.36 7.28 5.47
N GLN A 655 0.15 6.61 6.60
CA GLN A 655 -0.29 5.21 6.63
C GLN A 655 -1.78 5.12 6.23
N LEU A 656 -2.10 4.50 5.08
CA LEU A 656 -3.47 4.52 4.53
C LEU A 656 -4.51 3.77 5.38
N LYS A 657 -4.27 2.47 5.63
CA LYS A 657 -5.13 1.56 6.41
C LYS A 657 -4.41 0.26 6.75
N ARG A 658 -4.89 -0.47 7.75
CA ARG A 658 -4.42 -1.82 8.14
C ARG A 658 -4.34 -2.76 6.92
N SER A 659 -3.29 -3.58 6.87
CA SER A 659 -3.12 -4.70 5.92
C SER A 659 -3.09 -4.33 4.42
N ALA A 660 -3.07 -3.04 4.06
CA ALA A 660 -2.92 -2.61 2.65
C ALA A 660 -1.46 -2.72 2.16
N LEU A 661 -0.50 -2.66 3.08
CA LEU A 661 0.89 -3.10 2.94
C LEU A 661 1.06 -4.43 3.70
N PRO A 662 2.11 -5.22 3.43
CA PRO A 662 2.49 -6.32 4.32
C PRO A 662 2.85 -5.79 5.72
N PRO A 663 2.72 -6.62 6.77
CA PRO A 663 3.12 -6.25 8.12
C PRO A 663 4.65 -6.13 8.23
N ILE A 664 5.12 -5.21 9.08
CA ILE A 664 6.53 -5.05 9.47
C ILE A 664 7.11 -6.38 9.97
N LEU A 665 6.41 -7.04 10.90
CA LEU A 665 6.80 -8.35 11.43
C LEU A 665 5.99 -9.45 10.74
N ALA A 666 6.44 -9.86 9.55
CA ALA A 666 5.79 -10.84 8.69
C ALA A 666 5.99 -12.31 9.09
N THR A 667 6.74 -12.58 10.16
CA THR A 667 7.06 -13.93 10.64
C THR A 667 6.95 -13.98 12.16
N GLU A 668 6.42 -15.08 12.71
CA GLU A 668 6.42 -15.36 14.14
C GLU A 668 7.87 -15.58 14.62
N MET A 669 8.31 -14.85 15.64
CA MET A 669 9.72 -14.78 16.07
C MET A 669 9.87 -14.70 17.60
N GLU A 670 11.09 -14.53 18.11
CA GLU A 670 11.34 -14.25 19.53
C GLU A 670 11.16 -12.76 19.86
N PRO A 671 10.78 -12.36 21.10
CA PRO A 671 10.63 -10.94 21.46
C PRO A 671 11.89 -10.11 21.21
N GLY A 672 13.08 -10.64 21.52
CA GLY A 672 14.35 -9.98 21.22
C GLY A 672 14.60 -9.77 19.73
N GLN A 673 14.19 -10.73 18.90
CA GLN A 673 14.24 -10.63 17.44
C GLN A 673 13.23 -9.59 16.92
N ALA A 674 12.04 -9.49 17.52
CA ALA A 674 11.04 -8.49 17.16
C ALA A 674 11.52 -7.05 17.46
N VAL A 675 12.16 -6.81 18.60
CA VAL A 675 12.80 -5.52 18.91
C VAL A 675 13.93 -5.21 17.92
N GLN A 676 14.80 -6.18 17.62
CA GLN A 676 15.89 -6.01 16.66
C GLN A 676 15.38 -5.69 15.24
N ALA A 677 14.39 -6.44 14.76
CA ALA A 677 13.78 -6.26 13.44
C ALA A 677 13.05 -4.90 13.34
N ALA A 678 12.34 -4.49 14.38
CA ALA A 678 11.63 -3.20 14.41
C ALA A 678 12.59 -2.00 14.32
N HIS A 679 13.76 -2.04 14.95
CA HIS A 679 14.80 -1.01 14.80
C HIS A 679 15.53 -1.07 13.45
N ALA A 680 15.62 -2.26 12.82
CA ALA A 680 16.33 -2.44 11.55
C ALA A 680 15.53 -2.00 10.30
N GLN A 681 14.21 -1.76 10.41
CA GLN A 681 13.39 -1.42 9.25
C GLN A 681 13.61 0.01 8.75
N VAL A 682 14.34 0.13 7.64
CA VAL A 682 14.47 1.36 6.85
C VAL A 682 13.36 1.40 5.80
N LEU A 683 12.27 2.13 6.09
CA LEU A 683 11.26 2.49 5.08
C LEU A 683 11.85 3.52 4.11
N ASN A 684 12.18 3.12 2.87
CA ASN A 684 12.66 4.07 1.86
C ASN A 684 12.54 3.60 0.40
N LEU A 685 12.32 4.55 -0.52
CA LEU A 685 12.58 4.41 -1.96
C LEU A 685 12.74 5.81 -2.59
N VAL A 686 13.66 5.97 -3.55
CA VAL A 686 13.89 7.19 -4.40
C VAL A 686 14.50 8.40 -3.63
N SER A 687 15.57 9.09 -4.08
CA SER A 687 16.53 8.89 -5.20
C SER A 687 17.97 9.28 -4.75
N SER A 688 18.93 9.39 -5.69
CA SER A 688 20.36 9.50 -5.39
C SER A 688 21.15 10.66 -6.03
N GLN A 689 20.63 11.43 -7.00
CA GLN A 689 21.41 12.47 -7.70
C GLN A 689 20.57 13.72 -8.10
N PRO A 690 20.54 14.78 -7.28
CA PRO A 690 19.73 15.99 -7.55
C PRO A 690 20.29 16.88 -8.66
N GLN A 691 21.59 17.19 -8.65
CA GLN A 691 22.21 18.11 -9.63
C GLN A 691 22.10 17.59 -11.08
N PHE A 692 22.14 16.27 -11.27
CA PHE A 692 21.88 15.64 -12.57
C PHE A 692 20.47 15.98 -13.09
N VAL A 693 19.44 15.97 -12.23
CA VAL A 693 18.06 16.29 -12.62
C VAL A 693 17.91 17.77 -12.99
N LEU A 694 18.58 18.68 -12.28
CA LEU A 694 18.57 20.11 -12.60
C LEU A 694 19.25 20.39 -13.95
N GLY A 695 20.45 19.86 -14.16
CA GLY A 695 21.18 19.99 -15.43
C GLY A 695 20.42 19.37 -16.61
N HIS A 696 19.85 18.17 -16.42
CA HIS A 696 19.04 17.49 -17.43
C HIS A 696 17.78 18.28 -17.79
N ARG A 697 17.06 18.85 -16.81
CA ARG A 697 15.88 19.70 -17.07
C ARG A 697 16.23 20.96 -17.86
N ALA A 698 17.33 21.64 -17.51
CA ALA A 698 17.78 22.84 -18.22
C ALA A 698 18.25 22.52 -19.66
N GLY A 699 18.91 21.38 -19.86
CA GLY A 699 19.29 20.88 -21.19
C GLY A 699 18.07 20.50 -22.04
N ALA A 700 17.14 19.74 -21.48
CA ALA A 700 15.92 19.31 -22.16
C ALA A 700 15.04 20.49 -22.58
N LEU A 701 14.91 21.53 -21.75
CA LEU A 701 14.11 22.71 -22.10
C LEU A 701 14.67 23.42 -23.34
N ARG A 702 15.99 23.67 -23.40
CA ARG A 702 16.64 24.28 -24.58
C ARG A 702 16.55 23.39 -25.83
N PHE A 703 16.76 22.09 -25.67
CA PHE A 703 16.66 21.13 -26.79
C PHE A 703 15.26 21.15 -27.41
N TRP A 704 14.22 21.01 -26.58
CA TRP A 704 12.85 20.96 -27.08
C TRP A 704 12.36 22.33 -27.59
N GLU A 705 12.85 23.44 -27.04
CA GLU A 705 12.59 24.80 -27.54
C GLU A 705 13.13 25.00 -28.97
N ALA A 706 14.35 24.54 -29.26
CA ALA A 706 14.89 24.54 -30.62
C ALA A 706 14.04 23.66 -31.57
N ARG A 707 13.73 22.42 -31.17
CA ARG A 707 12.86 21.52 -31.96
C ARG A 707 11.47 22.10 -32.22
N ALA A 708 10.92 22.89 -31.30
CA ALA A 708 9.62 23.55 -31.49
C ALA A 708 9.63 24.56 -32.65
N HIS A 709 10.72 25.32 -32.81
CA HIS A 709 10.90 26.21 -33.96
C HIS A 709 11.18 25.43 -35.25
N GLU A 710 12.11 24.45 -35.22
CA GLU A 710 12.51 23.66 -36.38
C GLU A 710 11.35 22.85 -37.00
N LEU A 711 10.45 22.32 -36.17
CA LEU A 711 9.30 21.52 -36.62
C LEU A 711 8.08 22.36 -37.03
N LEU A 712 8.04 23.67 -36.78
CA LEU A 712 6.85 24.50 -37.02
C LEU A 712 6.39 24.51 -38.50
N PRO A 713 7.28 24.55 -39.51
CA PRO A 713 6.89 24.42 -40.92
C PRO A 713 6.32 23.04 -41.27
N VAL A 714 6.78 21.97 -40.60
CA VAL A 714 6.27 20.60 -40.80
C VAL A 714 4.82 20.50 -40.29
N THR A 715 4.53 21.11 -39.14
CA THR A 715 3.15 21.27 -38.66
C THR A 715 2.28 22.05 -39.64
N ASP A 716 2.76 23.17 -40.21
CA ASP A 716 1.97 23.91 -41.21
C ASP A 716 1.67 23.06 -42.46
N GLN A 717 2.63 22.26 -42.93
CA GLN A 717 2.40 21.30 -44.02
C GLN A 717 1.32 20.26 -43.67
N TRP A 718 1.37 19.68 -42.47
CA TRP A 718 0.39 18.68 -42.02
C TRP A 718 -1.01 19.29 -41.79
N LEU A 719 -1.08 20.47 -41.18
CA LEU A 719 -2.36 21.17 -40.97
C LEU A 719 -3.00 21.58 -42.29
N ARG A 720 -2.22 21.99 -43.30
CA ARG A 720 -2.73 22.26 -44.66
C ARG A 720 -3.31 21.03 -45.36
N GLN A 721 -2.88 19.82 -45.00
CA GLN A 721 -3.41 18.56 -45.53
C GLN A 721 -4.74 18.13 -44.86
N VAL A 722 -5.16 18.77 -43.76
CA VAL A 722 -6.49 18.56 -43.19
C VAL A 722 -7.54 19.05 -44.20
N SER A 723 -8.29 18.11 -44.78
CA SER A 723 -9.27 18.37 -45.83
C SER A 723 -10.44 19.26 -45.37
N ASP A 724 -10.85 19.11 -44.12
CA ASP A 724 -11.94 19.87 -43.53
C ASP A 724 -11.50 21.30 -43.11
N PRO A 725 -12.13 22.36 -43.64
CA PRO A 725 -11.68 23.73 -43.41
C PRO A 725 -11.93 24.24 -41.98
N HIS A 726 -12.92 23.70 -41.27
CA HIS A 726 -13.26 24.14 -39.92
C HIS A 726 -12.31 23.54 -38.88
N LEU A 727 -12.00 22.24 -39.01
CA LEU A 727 -10.99 21.56 -38.20
C LEU A 727 -9.60 22.14 -38.50
N ARG A 728 -9.29 22.42 -39.77
CA ARG A 728 -8.04 23.07 -40.15
C ARG A 728 -7.90 24.46 -39.51
N ARG A 729 -8.94 25.31 -39.57
CA ARG A 729 -8.95 26.63 -38.92
C ARG A 729 -8.75 26.51 -37.40
N LEU A 730 -9.42 25.57 -36.74
CA LEU A 730 -9.29 25.32 -35.31
C LEU A 730 -7.85 24.92 -34.93
N LEU A 731 -7.23 24.00 -35.67
CA LEU A 731 -5.88 23.51 -35.37
C LEU A 731 -4.78 24.53 -35.72
N ARG A 732 -4.96 25.34 -36.78
CA ARG A 732 -4.03 26.43 -37.13
C ARG A 732 -4.14 27.63 -36.20
N GLY A 733 -5.31 27.87 -35.60
CA GLY A 733 -5.62 29.06 -34.79
C GLY A 733 -5.67 30.38 -35.58
N GLN A 734 -5.40 30.34 -36.89
CA GLN A 734 -5.32 31.48 -37.80
C GLN A 734 -5.86 31.09 -39.20
N PRO A 735 -6.25 32.06 -40.05
CA PRO A 735 -6.69 31.81 -41.42
C PRO A 735 -5.61 31.16 -42.30
N ASP A 736 -6.02 30.40 -43.32
CA ASP A 736 -5.09 29.55 -44.10
C ASP A 736 -3.97 30.31 -44.85
N GLY A 737 -4.18 31.60 -45.14
CA GLY A 737 -3.22 32.48 -45.79
C GLY A 737 -2.17 33.12 -44.87
N GLN A 738 -2.22 32.87 -43.55
CA GLN A 738 -1.26 33.41 -42.59
C GLN A 738 -0.25 32.34 -42.13
N PRO A 739 1.03 32.72 -41.87
CA PRO A 739 2.02 31.81 -41.29
C PRO A 739 1.63 31.41 -39.86
N LEU A 740 1.99 30.20 -39.45
CA LEU A 740 1.74 29.75 -38.09
C LEU A 740 2.60 30.50 -37.07
N VAL A 741 1.98 30.84 -35.93
CA VAL A 741 2.66 31.49 -34.80
C VAL A 741 2.77 30.48 -33.66
N LEU A 742 4.00 30.28 -33.15
CA LEU A 742 4.25 29.44 -31.98
C LEU A 742 3.43 29.97 -30.79
N GLY A 743 2.66 29.11 -30.12
CA GLY A 743 1.67 29.50 -29.11
C GLY A 743 0.23 29.64 -29.60
N GLN A 744 -0.02 29.59 -30.90
CA GLN A 744 -1.35 29.79 -31.48
C GLN A 744 -1.90 28.60 -32.29
N CYS A 745 -1.03 27.69 -32.73
CA CYS A 745 -1.39 26.50 -33.52
C CYS A 745 -1.09 25.19 -32.77
N THR A 746 -1.92 24.17 -32.96
CA THR A 746 -1.71 22.81 -32.43
C THR A 746 -0.49 22.18 -33.11
N HIS A 747 0.64 22.09 -32.39
CA HIS A 747 1.93 21.70 -32.98
C HIS A 747 2.09 20.18 -33.03
N VAL A 748 1.46 19.53 -34.00
CA VAL A 748 1.37 18.07 -34.08
C VAL A 748 2.73 17.40 -34.32
N ALA A 749 3.61 18.00 -35.14
CA ALA A 749 4.93 17.43 -35.39
C ALA A 749 5.78 17.39 -34.10
N LEU A 750 5.72 18.45 -33.28
CA LEU A 750 6.37 18.49 -31.98
C LEU A 750 5.72 17.53 -30.97
N TRP A 751 4.38 17.41 -30.97
CA TRP A 751 3.68 16.38 -30.18
C TRP A 751 4.20 14.97 -30.49
N GLN A 752 4.32 14.61 -31.77
CA GLN A 752 4.72 13.26 -32.17
C GLN A 752 6.17 12.95 -31.79
N GLU A 753 7.10 13.90 -31.96
CA GLU A 753 8.49 13.71 -31.53
C GLU A 753 8.62 13.60 -30.00
N MET A 754 7.90 14.45 -29.25
CA MET A 754 7.87 14.38 -27.79
C MET A 754 7.28 13.06 -27.27
N LEU A 755 6.16 12.60 -27.84
CA LEU A 755 5.52 11.35 -27.43
C LEU A 755 6.44 10.16 -27.73
N THR A 756 7.16 10.19 -28.85
CA THR A 756 8.17 9.18 -29.21
C THR A 756 9.33 9.17 -28.21
N ALA A 757 9.92 10.33 -27.92
CA ALA A 757 11.03 10.44 -26.98
C ALA A 757 10.64 10.09 -25.53
N ALA A 758 9.41 10.43 -25.12
CA ALA A 758 8.84 10.05 -23.83
C ALA A 758 8.40 8.57 -23.76
N ARG A 759 8.48 7.82 -24.87
CA ARG A 759 7.98 6.44 -25.02
C ARG A 759 6.52 6.32 -24.58
N CYS A 760 5.68 7.25 -25.04
CA CYS A 760 4.25 7.24 -24.73
C CYS A 760 3.58 5.99 -25.30
N ILE A 761 2.72 5.36 -24.50
CA ILE A 761 1.96 4.17 -24.89
C ILE A 761 0.86 4.56 -25.89
N ASP A 762 0.28 5.75 -25.75
CA ASP A 762 -0.63 6.33 -26.75
C ASP A 762 0.19 6.86 -27.93
N THR A 763 0.21 6.06 -29.00
CA THR A 763 0.85 6.37 -30.29
C THR A 763 -0.13 6.96 -31.31
N GLN A 764 -1.44 6.94 -31.03
CA GLN A 764 -2.49 7.41 -31.94
C GLN A 764 -2.89 8.87 -31.68
N LEU A 765 -2.55 9.43 -30.51
CA LEU A 765 -2.83 10.82 -30.14
C LEU A 765 -2.47 11.88 -31.23
N PRO A 766 -1.32 11.83 -31.94
CA PRO A 766 -1.03 12.79 -33.01
C PRO A 766 -2.03 12.73 -34.18
N ALA A 767 -2.47 11.53 -34.57
CA ALA A 767 -3.46 11.35 -35.62
C ALA A 767 -4.87 11.80 -35.16
N ALA A 768 -5.23 11.52 -33.90
CA ALA A 768 -6.48 12.00 -33.31
C ALA A 768 -6.53 13.54 -33.21
N LEU A 769 -5.39 14.20 -32.96
CA LEU A 769 -5.27 15.67 -33.01
C LEU A 769 -5.47 16.22 -34.44
N LEU A 770 -4.97 15.55 -35.49
CA LEU A 770 -5.14 15.99 -36.88
C LEU A 770 -6.55 15.75 -37.45
N HIS A 771 -7.17 14.61 -37.11
CA HIS A 771 -8.42 14.16 -37.72
C HIS A 771 -9.66 14.37 -36.84
N GLY A 772 -9.46 14.81 -35.60
CA GLY A 772 -10.51 15.02 -34.61
C GLY A 772 -10.92 13.72 -33.91
N PHE A 773 -11.47 13.88 -32.71
CA PHE A 773 -11.80 12.77 -31.82
C PHE A 773 -13.22 12.24 -32.08
N SER A 774 -13.40 10.92 -31.96
CA SER A 774 -14.72 10.28 -31.97
C SER A 774 -15.51 10.68 -30.72
N ILE A 775 -16.78 11.06 -30.90
CA ILE A 775 -17.65 11.55 -29.83
C ILE A 775 -18.90 10.69 -29.56
N VAL A 776 -19.02 9.60 -30.31
CA VAL A 776 -19.93 8.45 -30.14
C VAL A 776 -19.21 7.21 -30.68
N GLY A 777 -19.72 6.02 -30.39
CA GLY A 777 -19.06 4.73 -30.60
C GLY A 777 -18.00 4.44 -29.55
N ALA A 778 -17.12 3.49 -29.85
CA ALA A 778 -15.96 3.21 -29.01
C ALA A 778 -14.99 4.41 -28.99
N ILE A 779 -14.78 4.98 -27.81
CA ILE A 779 -13.73 5.98 -27.60
C ILE A 779 -12.36 5.30 -27.73
N GLN A 780 -11.45 5.93 -28.48
CA GLN A 780 -10.10 5.46 -28.72
C GLN A 780 -9.37 5.21 -27.39
N ARG A 781 -8.67 4.07 -27.31
CA ARG A 781 -7.89 3.68 -26.14
C ARG A 781 -6.55 4.40 -26.12
N SER A 782 -6.21 4.96 -24.96
CA SER A 782 -4.88 5.53 -24.69
C SER A 782 -3.88 4.47 -24.25
N HIS A 783 -4.36 3.30 -23.80
CA HIS A 783 -3.60 2.22 -23.16
C HIS A 783 -2.82 2.65 -21.90
N ARG A 784 -3.01 3.89 -21.44
CA ARG A 784 -2.38 4.48 -20.25
C ARG A 784 -3.11 4.14 -18.95
N TRP A 785 -4.39 3.79 -19.07
CA TRP A 785 -5.31 3.60 -17.95
C TRP A 785 -5.82 2.15 -17.90
N PRO A 786 -6.25 1.66 -16.71
CA PRO A 786 -6.92 0.36 -16.61
C PRO A 786 -8.12 0.28 -17.56
N ALA A 787 -8.31 -0.89 -18.18
CA ALA A 787 -9.50 -1.16 -18.97
C ALA A 787 -10.76 -1.03 -18.09
N LEU A 788 -11.80 -0.42 -18.65
CA LEU A 788 -13.14 -0.45 -18.09
C LEU A 788 -13.92 -1.56 -18.82
N PRO A 789 -14.59 -2.49 -18.10
CA PRO A 789 -15.50 -3.44 -18.75
C PRO A 789 -16.55 -2.69 -19.56
N VAL A 790 -16.83 -3.18 -20.77
CA VAL A 790 -17.87 -2.62 -21.62
C VAL A 790 -19.22 -3.15 -21.15
N HIS A 791 -20.14 -2.24 -20.84
CA HIS A 791 -21.54 -2.57 -20.61
C HIS A 791 -22.32 -2.40 -21.92
N ASP A 792 -23.19 -3.37 -22.24
CA ASP A 792 -23.94 -3.42 -23.51
C ASP A 792 -25.20 -2.54 -23.50
N ASP A 793 -25.49 -1.84 -22.40
CA ASP A 793 -26.72 -1.09 -22.14
C ASP A 793 -26.85 0.22 -22.97
N GLY A 794 -26.09 0.31 -24.07
CA GLY A 794 -25.98 1.46 -24.97
C GLY A 794 -26.47 1.14 -26.38
N ILE A 795 -26.97 2.17 -27.07
CA ILE A 795 -27.45 2.05 -28.46
C ILE A 795 -26.27 2.09 -29.44
N SER A 796 -26.38 1.40 -30.57
CA SER A 796 -25.32 1.44 -31.59
C SER A 796 -25.27 2.80 -32.28
N VAL A 797 -24.12 3.15 -32.88
CA VAL A 797 -23.99 4.40 -33.67
C VAL A 797 -24.90 4.36 -34.92
N HIS A 798 -25.20 3.16 -35.43
CA HIS A 798 -26.17 2.97 -36.52
C HIS A 798 -27.59 3.30 -36.03
N GLU A 799 -28.01 2.71 -34.91
CA GLU A 799 -29.33 2.93 -34.31
C GLU A 799 -29.55 4.39 -33.90
N LEU A 800 -28.52 5.07 -33.38
CA LEU A 800 -28.54 6.52 -33.13
C LEU A 800 -28.83 7.30 -34.42
N SER A 801 -28.30 6.85 -35.55
CA SER A 801 -28.47 7.46 -36.88
C SER A 801 -29.88 7.23 -37.43
N ASP A 802 -30.39 6.01 -37.32
CA ASP A 802 -31.75 5.64 -37.75
C ASP A 802 -32.82 6.38 -36.92
N ARG A 803 -32.57 6.53 -35.61
CA ARG A 803 -33.46 7.19 -34.65
C ARG A 803 -33.18 8.68 -34.49
N ALA A 804 -32.31 9.28 -35.32
CA ALA A 804 -31.91 10.68 -35.20
C ALA A 804 -33.12 11.64 -35.21
N TRP A 805 -34.14 11.35 -36.01
CA TRP A 805 -35.39 12.11 -36.07
C TRP A 805 -36.21 12.05 -34.77
N GLU A 806 -36.16 10.93 -34.03
CA GLU A 806 -36.84 10.76 -32.74
C GLU A 806 -36.21 11.69 -31.70
N PHE A 807 -34.87 11.63 -31.58
CA PHE A 807 -34.10 12.46 -30.67
C PHE A 807 -34.16 13.95 -31.04
N PHE A 808 -34.11 14.30 -32.33
CA PHE A 808 -34.32 15.66 -32.83
C PHE A 808 -35.67 16.22 -32.35
N ASN A 809 -36.77 15.50 -32.61
CA ASN A 809 -38.10 15.94 -32.22
C ASN A 809 -38.26 16.09 -30.70
N LYS A 810 -37.66 15.16 -29.93
CA LYS A 810 -37.63 15.18 -28.47
C LYS A 810 -36.87 16.39 -27.92
N VAL A 811 -35.70 16.70 -28.46
CA VAL A 811 -34.87 17.85 -28.05
C VAL A 811 -35.53 19.18 -28.45
N VAL A 812 -35.98 19.33 -29.70
CA VAL A 812 -36.64 20.58 -30.15
C VAL A 812 -37.92 20.85 -29.36
N ARG A 813 -38.70 19.81 -29.02
CA ARG A 813 -39.87 19.93 -28.14
C ARG A 813 -39.49 20.40 -26.73
N ASN A 814 -38.35 19.97 -26.19
CA ASN A 814 -37.87 20.45 -24.89
C ASN A 814 -37.37 21.90 -24.95
N VAL A 815 -36.61 22.29 -25.99
CA VAL A 815 -36.14 23.69 -26.15
C VAL A 815 -37.30 24.65 -26.34
N LYS A 816 -38.35 24.27 -27.09
CA LYS A 816 -39.59 25.07 -27.22
C LYS A 816 -40.36 25.24 -25.91
N LYS A 817 -40.16 24.36 -24.92
CA LYS A 817 -40.75 24.45 -23.57
C LYS A 817 -39.91 25.28 -22.58
N CYS A 818 -38.69 25.66 -22.92
CA CYS A 818 -37.90 26.57 -22.09
C CYS A 818 -38.45 27.99 -22.18
N GLU A 819 -38.67 28.61 -21.02
CA GLU A 819 -38.91 30.05 -20.92
C GLU A 819 -37.65 30.82 -21.33
N VAL A 820 -37.81 32.07 -21.78
CA VAL A 820 -36.69 32.98 -22.01
C VAL A 820 -36.54 33.83 -20.76
N THR A 821 -35.37 33.80 -20.14
CA THR A 821 -35.05 34.52 -18.90
C THR A 821 -33.95 35.55 -19.16
N GLU A 822 -33.74 36.48 -18.21
CA GLU A 822 -32.55 37.37 -18.20
C GLU A 822 -31.21 36.61 -18.22
N ASN A 823 -31.21 35.30 -17.94
CA ASN A 823 -30.03 34.46 -17.98
C ASN A 823 -29.84 33.80 -19.36
N THR A 824 -30.91 33.68 -20.15
CA THR A 824 -30.85 33.22 -21.54
C THR A 824 -30.03 34.19 -22.40
N GLU A 825 -30.17 35.50 -22.23
CA GLU A 825 -29.33 36.52 -22.93
C GLU A 825 -27.83 36.36 -22.66
N LYS A 826 -27.48 36.14 -21.38
CA LYS A 826 -26.09 35.95 -20.94
C LYS A 826 -25.47 34.68 -21.55
N ILE A 827 -26.29 33.69 -21.88
CA ILE A 827 -25.88 32.46 -22.57
C ILE A 827 -25.87 32.65 -24.09
N TRP A 828 -26.80 33.43 -24.64
CA TRP A 828 -26.80 33.81 -26.05
C TRP A 828 -25.51 34.56 -26.41
N ALA A 829 -25.16 35.61 -25.68
CA ALA A 829 -23.93 36.36 -25.87
C ALA A 829 -22.68 35.46 -25.78
N ALA A 830 -22.59 34.61 -24.75
CA ALA A 830 -21.50 33.64 -24.61
C ALA A 830 -21.51 32.52 -25.67
N THR A 831 -22.60 32.35 -26.43
CA THR A 831 -22.69 31.43 -27.57
C THR A 831 -22.32 32.13 -28.88
N MET A 832 -22.59 33.44 -29.01
CA MET A 832 -22.09 34.26 -30.12
C MET A 832 -20.57 34.49 -30.02
N GLU A 833 -20.02 34.67 -28.80
CA GLU A 833 -18.56 34.68 -28.54
C GLU A 833 -17.89 33.41 -29.12
N ASP A 834 -18.55 32.26 -29.02
CA ASP A 834 -18.04 30.98 -29.53
C ASP A 834 -18.14 30.85 -31.07
N VAL A 835 -18.95 31.69 -31.72
CA VAL A 835 -19.02 31.85 -33.19
C VAL A 835 -17.98 32.85 -33.69
N GLU A 836 -17.78 33.96 -32.97
CA GLU A 836 -16.73 34.96 -33.25
C GLU A 836 -15.32 34.35 -33.14
N GLU A 837 -15.07 33.50 -32.13
CA GLU A 837 -13.85 32.70 -32.03
C GLU A 837 -13.72 31.61 -33.10
N GLY A 838 -14.75 31.37 -33.92
CA GLY A 838 -14.74 30.40 -35.03
C GLY A 838 -14.80 28.93 -34.59
N VAL A 839 -15.14 28.65 -33.33
CA VAL A 839 -15.26 27.29 -32.78
C VAL A 839 -16.65 26.70 -33.04
N THR A 840 -17.63 27.57 -33.30
CA THR A 840 -19.03 27.27 -33.59
C THR A 840 -19.47 27.98 -34.87
N VAL A 841 -20.41 27.41 -35.61
CA VAL A 841 -21.03 27.99 -36.83
C VAL A 841 -22.54 28.10 -36.64
N GLY A 842 -23.11 29.24 -37.03
CA GLY A 842 -24.53 29.59 -36.86
C GLY A 842 -24.67 31.08 -36.49
N PRO A 843 -25.83 31.49 -35.96
CA PRO A 843 -27.04 30.71 -35.76
C PRO A 843 -27.74 30.35 -37.07
N MET A 844 -28.23 29.12 -37.16
CA MET A 844 -29.18 28.65 -38.18
C MET A 844 -30.57 28.52 -37.57
N PHE A 845 -31.62 28.67 -38.36
CA PHE A 845 -33.02 28.73 -37.89
C PHE A 845 -33.95 27.71 -38.55
N SER A 846 -33.58 27.10 -39.68
CA SER A 846 -34.28 25.93 -40.25
C SER A 846 -33.53 24.61 -40.01
N ARG A 847 -34.22 23.48 -40.19
CA ARG A 847 -33.58 22.16 -40.23
C ARG A 847 -32.69 22.03 -41.48
N ASP A 848 -33.11 22.66 -42.57
CA ASP A 848 -32.58 22.43 -43.91
C ASP A 848 -31.23 23.13 -44.12
N GLU A 849 -31.04 24.32 -43.52
CA GLU A 849 -29.72 24.98 -43.38
C GLU A 849 -28.68 24.02 -42.75
N VAL A 850 -29.05 23.37 -41.65
CA VAL A 850 -28.16 22.48 -40.89
C VAL A 850 -27.93 21.16 -41.65
N SER A 851 -28.97 20.59 -42.27
CA SER A 851 -28.86 19.38 -43.08
C SER A 851 -27.98 19.60 -44.31
N ALA A 852 -28.11 20.75 -44.98
CA ALA A 852 -27.27 21.13 -46.12
C ALA A 852 -25.81 21.34 -45.71
N PHE A 853 -25.56 22.00 -44.57
CA PHE A 853 -24.19 22.16 -44.03
C PHE A 853 -23.54 20.83 -43.61
N LEU A 854 -24.31 19.88 -43.08
CA LEU A 854 -23.82 18.56 -42.67
C LEU A 854 -23.76 17.53 -43.80
N GLY A 855 -24.37 17.80 -44.97
CA GLY A 855 -24.53 16.83 -46.04
C GLY A 855 -25.43 15.63 -45.68
N THR A 856 -26.25 15.74 -44.63
CA THR A 856 -27.14 14.66 -44.18
C THR A 856 -28.30 15.20 -43.34
N GLU A 857 -29.44 14.52 -43.40
CA GLU A 857 -30.59 14.76 -42.52
C GLU A 857 -30.52 14.02 -41.17
N GLN A 858 -29.62 13.03 -41.04
CA GLN A 858 -29.45 12.20 -39.85
C GLN A 858 -28.54 12.89 -38.82
N TRP A 859 -29.07 13.90 -38.15
CA TRP A 859 -28.35 14.67 -37.12
C TRP A 859 -29.24 14.98 -35.91
N ILE A 860 -28.62 15.18 -34.74
CA ILE A 860 -29.29 15.36 -33.45
C ILE A 860 -28.74 16.59 -32.72
N PRO A 861 -29.59 17.56 -32.34
CA PRO A 861 -29.21 18.69 -31.51
C PRO A 861 -29.08 18.32 -30.03
N THR A 862 -28.34 19.15 -29.30
CA THR A 862 -28.11 19.06 -27.87
C THR A 862 -28.67 20.31 -27.20
N GLN A 863 -29.64 20.14 -26.29
CA GLN A 863 -30.27 21.25 -25.57
C GLN A 863 -29.24 22.00 -24.70
N ARG A 864 -29.02 23.29 -24.99
CA ARG A 864 -28.30 24.21 -24.12
C ARG A 864 -29.28 24.95 -23.21
N PHE A 865 -29.00 24.97 -21.91
CA PHE A 865 -29.85 25.57 -20.88
C PHE A 865 -29.02 26.27 -19.79
N GLU A 866 -29.63 27.18 -19.03
CA GLU A 866 -28.97 27.86 -17.92
C GLU A 866 -28.72 26.98 -16.68
N VAL A 867 -27.52 27.10 -16.12
CA VAL A 867 -27.23 26.75 -14.74
C VAL A 867 -26.58 27.96 -14.05
N VAL A 868 -27.24 28.46 -13.01
CA VAL A 868 -26.72 29.53 -12.15
C VAL A 868 -25.82 28.90 -11.07
N GLN A 869 -24.54 29.25 -11.07
CA GLN A 869 -23.55 28.73 -10.12
C GLN A 869 -22.99 29.87 -9.26
N LYS A 870 -23.48 29.97 -8.01
CA LYS A 870 -23.34 31.18 -7.18
C LYS A 870 -23.77 32.40 -8.02
N ASN A 871 -22.85 33.33 -8.31
CA ASN A 871 -23.16 34.58 -9.03
C ASN A 871 -22.86 34.49 -10.55
N LYS A 872 -22.58 33.30 -11.11
CA LYS A 872 -22.27 33.15 -12.54
C LYS A 872 -23.21 32.18 -13.26
N VAL A 873 -23.87 32.70 -14.29
CA VAL A 873 -24.62 31.91 -15.28
C VAL A 873 -23.65 31.14 -16.17
N ARG A 874 -24.02 29.91 -16.53
CA ARG A 874 -23.37 29.10 -17.57
C ARG A 874 -24.42 28.44 -18.46
N GLY A 875 -24.14 28.35 -19.76
CA GLY A 875 -24.81 27.39 -20.63
C GLY A 875 -24.25 25.99 -20.39
N VAL A 876 -25.13 25.01 -20.19
CA VAL A 876 -24.79 23.58 -20.07
C VAL A 876 -25.47 22.83 -21.20
N ASP A 877 -24.73 21.95 -21.88
CA ASP A 877 -25.22 21.19 -23.03
C ASP A 877 -25.68 19.79 -22.56
N SER A 878 -26.97 19.49 -22.67
CA SER A 878 -27.59 18.30 -22.07
C SER A 878 -27.61 17.09 -23.01
N ALA A 879 -26.55 16.27 -22.96
CA ALA A 879 -26.48 14.99 -23.67
C ALA A 879 -27.30 13.84 -23.01
N THR A 880 -28.28 14.17 -22.17
CA THR A 880 -29.12 13.21 -21.41
C THR A 880 -30.37 12.76 -22.17
N VAL A 881 -30.79 13.50 -23.20
CA VAL A 881 -32.06 13.30 -23.91
C VAL A 881 -31.90 13.15 -25.43
N ASN A 882 -30.66 13.17 -25.93
CA ASN A 882 -30.30 13.19 -27.36
C ASN A 882 -29.61 11.89 -27.84
N GLY A 883 -29.61 10.83 -27.02
CA GLY A 883 -28.99 9.53 -27.36
C GLY A 883 -27.45 9.50 -27.35
N VAL A 884 -26.76 10.64 -27.48
CA VAL A 884 -25.30 10.72 -27.65
C VAL A 884 -24.51 10.03 -26.53
N ASN A 885 -24.93 10.19 -25.26
CA ASN A 885 -24.30 9.48 -24.14
C ASN A 885 -24.56 7.96 -24.16
N MET A 886 -25.74 7.52 -24.58
CA MET A 886 -26.08 6.10 -24.71
C MET A 886 -25.31 5.43 -25.85
N ALA A 887 -24.98 6.20 -26.89
CA ALA A 887 -24.18 5.76 -28.03
C ALA A 887 -22.66 5.88 -27.80
N THR A 888 -22.17 6.21 -26.60
CA THR A 888 -20.74 6.43 -26.32
C THR A 888 -20.18 5.33 -25.43
N THR A 889 -19.29 4.49 -25.98
CA THR A 889 -18.66 3.38 -25.26
C THR A 889 -17.30 3.79 -24.70
N ILE A 890 -17.19 3.89 -23.37
CA ILE A 890 -15.95 4.22 -22.66
C ILE A 890 -15.24 2.91 -22.28
N THR A 891 -14.02 2.72 -22.79
CA THR A 891 -13.25 1.47 -22.68
C THR A 891 -12.10 1.54 -21.66
N GLU A 892 -11.85 2.71 -21.05
CA GLU A 892 -10.75 2.95 -20.12
C GLU A 892 -11.18 3.83 -18.93
N LYS A 893 -10.64 3.51 -17.74
CA LYS A 893 -10.97 4.20 -16.49
C LYS A 893 -9.84 5.17 -16.09
N ILE A 894 -10.03 6.45 -16.39
CA ILE A 894 -9.09 7.52 -16.04
C ILE A 894 -8.81 7.54 -14.51
N GLU A 895 -7.55 7.38 -14.11
CA GLU A 895 -7.12 7.51 -12.72
C GLU A 895 -6.48 8.88 -12.47
N LEU A 896 -7.18 9.75 -11.72
CA LEU A 896 -6.66 11.07 -11.38
C LEU A 896 -5.61 11.01 -10.26
N PRO A 897 -4.53 11.83 -10.31
CA PRO A 897 -3.56 11.91 -9.23
C PRO A 897 -4.19 12.49 -7.96
N SER A 898 -3.87 11.91 -6.80
CA SER A 898 -4.37 12.38 -5.50
C SER A 898 -3.46 13.43 -4.88
N THR A 899 -3.98 14.15 -3.87
CA THR A 899 -3.22 15.05 -2.99
C THR A 899 -1.93 14.42 -2.48
N ASP A 900 -1.94 13.14 -2.11
CA ASP A 900 -0.76 12.42 -1.62
C ASP A 900 0.33 12.22 -2.70
N VAL A 901 -0.02 12.16 -3.99
CA VAL A 901 0.98 12.12 -5.08
C VAL A 901 1.73 13.45 -5.14
N ASN A 902 1.02 14.58 -5.01
CA ASN A 902 1.63 15.91 -4.96
C ASN A 902 2.49 16.08 -3.70
N VAL A 903 2.00 15.62 -2.54
CA VAL A 903 2.76 15.64 -1.28
C VAL A 903 4.02 14.79 -1.40
N ALA A 904 3.97 13.57 -1.94
CA ALA A 904 5.15 12.73 -2.15
C ALA A 904 6.19 13.40 -3.07
N ALA A 905 5.74 14.03 -4.16
CA ALA A 905 6.62 14.79 -5.06
C ALA A 905 7.26 16.01 -4.37
N LEU A 906 6.53 16.72 -3.49
CA LEU A 906 7.05 17.83 -2.69
C LEU A 906 7.99 17.37 -1.57
N ARG A 907 7.71 16.23 -0.89
CA ARG A 907 8.63 15.61 0.07
C ARG A 907 9.94 15.20 -0.60
N TRP A 908 9.87 14.68 -1.82
CA TRP A 908 11.05 14.39 -2.63
C TRP A 908 11.82 15.67 -2.98
N LEU A 909 11.16 16.70 -3.52
CA LEU A 909 11.81 18.00 -3.81
C LEU A 909 12.49 18.59 -2.57
N ARG A 910 11.80 18.64 -1.42
CA ARG A 910 12.34 19.17 -0.14
C ARG A 910 13.60 18.45 0.33
N SER A 911 13.80 17.18 -0.05
CA SER A 911 15.00 16.41 0.29
C SER A 911 16.16 16.53 -0.70
N HIS A 912 15.93 17.16 -1.85
CA HIS A 912 16.84 17.18 -3.00
C HIS A 912 17.17 18.60 -3.48
N VAL A 913 16.69 19.61 -2.76
CA VAL A 913 16.92 21.04 -2.90
C VAL A 913 17.75 21.47 -1.69
N ASP A 914 18.71 22.39 -1.86
CA ASP A 914 19.56 22.85 -0.76
C ASP A 914 18.75 23.62 0.29
N LYS A 915 19.21 23.63 1.56
CA LYS A 915 18.43 24.17 2.69
C LYS A 915 17.96 25.62 2.51
N ASP A 916 18.73 26.42 1.78
CA ASP A 916 18.52 27.84 1.56
C ASP A 916 17.80 28.15 0.23
N GLU A 917 17.67 27.16 -0.66
CA GLU A 917 16.89 27.25 -1.90
C GLU A 917 15.39 27.13 -1.61
N LYS A 918 14.58 27.95 -2.31
CA LYS A 918 13.15 28.11 -2.02
C LYS A 918 12.29 27.46 -3.09
N ILE A 919 11.36 26.59 -2.67
CA ILE A 919 10.44 25.90 -3.57
C ILE A 919 9.28 26.83 -3.92
N GLU A 920 8.94 26.94 -5.21
CA GLU A 920 7.85 27.80 -5.69
C GLU A 920 6.79 27.03 -6.48
N GLY A 921 5.55 27.51 -6.40
CA GLY A 921 4.34 26.85 -6.88
C GLY A 921 3.72 27.52 -8.09
N TRP A 922 3.58 26.78 -9.18
CA TRP A 922 3.09 27.29 -10.46
C TRP A 922 1.81 26.53 -10.86
N VAL A 923 0.63 27.14 -10.69
CA VAL A 923 -0.69 26.53 -11.02
C VAL A 923 -1.25 27.14 -12.30
N LEU A 924 -1.74 26.27 -13.18
CA LEU A 924 -1.94 26.54 -14.60
C LEU A 924 -3.33 26.02 -15.00
N ASP A 925 -4.24 26.91 -15.38
CA ASP A 925 -5.56 26.54 -15.92
C ASP A 925 -5.64 26.83 -17.42
N GLU A 926 -6.20 25.90 -18.18
CA GLU A 926 -6.25 25.90 -19.65
C GLU A 926 -7.52 26.62 -20.13
N ARG A 927 -7.37 27.67 -20.95
CA ARG A 927 -8.46 28.58 -21.35
C ARG A 927 -9.47 27.82 -22.21
N LYS A 928 -10.71 27.69 -21.74
CA LYS A 928 -11.77 26.93 -22.44
C LYS A 928 -11.32 25.50 -22.83
N ALA A 929 -10.35 24.89 -22.11
CA ALA A 929 -9.52 23.73 -22.52
C ALA A 929 -10.10 22.74 -23.56
N TYR A 930 -11.28 22.19 -23.28
CA TYR A 930 -12.01 21.25 -24.13
C TYR A 930 -12.32 21.75 -25.54
N ARG A 931 -12.34 23.07 -25.73
CA ARG A 931 -12.61 23.75 -27.01
C ARG A 931 -11.40 23.85 -27.93
N GLN A 932 -10.23 23.42 -27.46
CA GLN A 932 -8.99 23.36 -28.23
C GLN A 932 -8.81 21.99 -28.91
N ILE A 933 -9.82 21.11 -28.85
CA ILE A 933 -9.76 19.72 -29.28
C ILE A 933 -10.90 19.47 -30.29
N GLY A 934 -10.54 19.16 -31.53
CA GLY A 934 -11.51 19.01 -32.62
C GLY A 934 -12.37 17.75 -32.56
N VAL A 935 -13.62 17.85 -32.99
CA VAL A 935 -14.51 16.71 -33.28
C VAL A 935 -14.18 16.14 -34.66
N LYS A 936 -14.13 14.81 -34.77
CA LYS A 936 -14.03 14.10 -36.05
C LYS A 936 -15.15 14.56 -37.01
N PRO A 937 -14.86 15.06 -38.23
CA PRO A 937 -15.82 15.84 -39.02
C PRO A 937 -17.20 15.20 -39.22
N ASP A 938 -17.25 13.90 -39.49
CA ASP A 938 -18.48 13.11 -39.72
C ASP A 938 -19.30 12.81 -38.44
N HIS A 939 -18.78 13.16 -37.25
CA HIS A 939 -19.51 13.09 -36.00
C HIS A 939 -20.15 14.44 -35.59
N ARG A 940 -19.93 15.56 -36.31
CA ARG A 940 -20.52 16.87 -35.98
C ARG A 940 -22.05 16.89 -35.95
N ARG A 941 -22.68 15.99 -36.71
CA ARG A 941 -24.11 15.68 -36.66
C ARG A 941 -24.62 15.28 -35.27
N TRP A 942 -23.75 14.90 -34.34
CA TRP A 942 -24.06 14.62 -32.93
C TRP A 942 -23.64 15.75 -31.96
N SER A 943 -23.14 16.87 -32.49
CA SER A 943 -22.59 18.02 -31.75
C SER A 943 -23.23 19.36 -32.16
N VAL A 944 -24.43 19.31 -32.72
CA VAL A 944 -25.28 20.49 -32.91
C VAL A 944 -25.82 20.94 -31.55
N ILE A 945 -25.84 22.24 -31.30
CA ILE A 945 -26.38 22.90 -30.11
C ILE A 945 -27.76 23.46 -30.47
N SER A 946 -28.73 23.40 -29.55
CA SER A 946 -30.01 24.10 -29.69
C SER A 946 -30.37 24.89 -28.44
N LEU A 947 -30.71 26.16 -28.60
CA LEU A 947 -31.22 27.08 -27.57
C LEU A 947 -32.22 28.08 -28.18
N ARG A 948 -33.00 28.77 -27.34
CA ARG A 948 -33.86 29.86 -27.81
C ARG A 948 -33.05 31.14 -28.02
N GLU A 949 -33.32 31.84 -29.11
CA GLU A 949 -32.89 33.22 -29.30
C GLU A 949 -33.71 34.15 -28.37
N PRO A 950 -33.08 35.03 -27.56
CA PRO A 950 -33.82 35.83 -26.59
C PRO A 950 -34.85 36.79 -27.20
N SER A 951 -34.49 37.45 -28.30
CA SER A 951 -35.27 38.54 -28.92
C SER A 951 -36.50 38.04 -29.69
N THR A 952 -36.37 36.95 -30.44
CA THR A 952 -37.47 36.40 -31.27
C THR A 952 -38.16 35.21 -30.62
N GLY A 953 -37.56 34.61 -29.58
CA GLY A 953 -38.00 33.36 -28.98
C GLY A 953 -37.90 32.13 -29.88
N LYS A 954 -37.35 32.24 -31.10
CA LYS A 954 -37.16 31.12 -32.04
C LYS A 954 -36.15 30.10 -31.51
N VAL A 955 -36.25 28.85 -31.97
CA VAL A 955 -35.21 27.86 -31.73
C VAL A 955 -34.06 28.12 -32.72
N SER A 956 -32.88 28.39 -32.19
CA SER A 956 -31.64 28.46 -32.95
C SER A 956 -30.93 27.10 -32.94
N LEU A 957 -30.12 26.88 -33.97
CA LEU A 957 -29.29 25.71 -34.16
C LEU A 957 -27.86 26.16 -34.48
N LEU A 958 -26.86 25.58 -33.81
CA LEU A 958 -25.46 25.93 -34.02
C LEU A 958 -24.57 24.68 -34.08
N LEU A 959 -23.65 24.62 -35.03
CA LEU A 959 -22.74 23.49 -35.23
C LEU A 959 -21.41 23.74 -34.52
N ARG A 960 -20.99 22.84 -33.62
CA ARG A 960 -19.72 22.95 -32.91
C ARG A 960 -18.62 22.12 -33.59
N HIS A 961 -17.40 22.64 -33.59
CA HIS A 961 -16.22 21.94 -34.10
C HIS A 961 -15.33 21.30 -33.00
N ASP A 962 -15.61 21.55 -31.72
CA ASP A 962 -14.88 21.02 -30.54
C ASP A 962 -15.63 19.97 -29.69
N ARG A 963 -14.88 19.09 -29.00
CA ARG A 963 -15.36 18.37 -27.79
C ARG A 963 -14.21 17.96 -26.85
N SER A 964 -14.57 17.90 -25.56
CA SER A 964 -13.73 17.57 -24.40
C SER A 964 -13.09 16.17 -24.36
N LEU A 965 -11.76 16.07 -24.47
CA LEU A 965 -10.87 15.48 -23.43
C LEU A 965 -9.37 15.51 -23.79
N LEU A 966 -8.55 16.26 -23.03
CA LEU A 966 -7.14 16.03 -22.62
C LEU A 966 -6.50 17.36 -22.11
N ARG A 967 -5.29 17.30 -21.52
CA ARG A 967 -4.60 18.38 -20.73
C ARG A 967 -3.11 18.07 -20.53
N SER A 968 -2.23 19.08 -20.35
CA SER A 968 -1.09 19.13 -19.38
C SER A 968 0.20 19.92 -19.77
N LEU A 969 0.37 21.15 -19.24
CA LEU A 969 1.65 21.83 -18.85
C LEU A 969 2.30 22.94 -19.73
N LYS A 970 2.04 24.19 -19.29
CA LYS A 970 2.16 25.50 -19.95
C LYS A 970 3.48 25.93 -20.60
N LYS A 971 4.64 25.86 -19.92
CA LYS A 971 5.86 26.52 -20.45
C LYS A 971 6.44 25.82 -21.67
N PHE A 972 6.27 24.51 -21.78
CA PHE A 972 6.56 23.79 -23.02
C PHE A 972 5.35 23.77 -23.98
N ILE A 973 4.12 23.73 -23.45
CA ILE A 973 2.91 23.71 -24.28
C ILE A 973 2.59 25.04 -24.98
N PHE A 974 3.25 26.16 -24.65
CA PHE A 974 3.25 27.30 -25.57
C PHE A 974 3.84 26.88 -26.94
N GLY A 975 4.89 26.05 -26.96
CA GLY A 975 5.38 25.41 -28.18
C GLY A 975 4.36 24.46 -28.85
N LEU A 976 3.40 23.92 -28.11
CA LEU A 976 2.40 22.95 -28.59
C LEU A 976 1.02 23.56 -28.90
N GLY A 977 0.80 24.85 -28.64
CA GLY A 977 -0.38 25.61 -29.07
C GLY A 977 -1.51 25.81 -28.05
N ALA A 978 -1.44 25.24 -26.84
CA ALA A 978 -2.59 25.31 -25.93
C ALA A 978 -2.72 26.68 -25.24
N GLN A 979 -3.94 27.22 -25.19
CA GLN A 979 -4.24 28.49 -24.54
C GLN A 979 -4.48 28.31 -23.04
N PHE A 980 -4.11 29.32 -22.23
CA PHE A 980 -4.24 29.31 -20.78
C PHE A 980 -4.94 30.56 -20.27
N ASP A 981 -5.63 30.46 -19.14
CA ASP A 981 -6.31 31.57 -18.49
C ASP A 981 -5.27 32.42 -17.70
N PRO A 982 -4.99 33.69 -18.11
CA PRO A 982 -4.02 34.52 -17.40
C PRO A 982 -4.55 34.99 -16.04
N LYS A 983 -5.88 35.13 -15.88
CA LYS A 983 -6.51 35.61 -14.64
C LYS A 983 -6.55 34.55 -13.53
N LYS A 984 -6.15 33.30 -13.84
CA LYS A 984 -6.05 32.18 -12.89
C LYS A 984 -4.63 31.62 -12.72
N LEU A 985 -3.64 32.20 -13.40
CA LEU A 985 -2.24 31.83 -13.18
C LEU A 985 -1.88 32.13 -11.73
N GLN A 986 -1.47 31.10 -10.98
CA GLN A 986 -0.85 31.27 -9.67
C GLN A 986 0.64 31.01 -9.84
N GLN A 987 1.45 32.04 -9.60
CA GLN A 987 2.90 31.91 -9.39
C GLN A 987 3.15 32.45 -7.98
N CYS A 988 3.19 31.54 -7.00
CA CYS A 988 3.22 31.90 -5.58
C CYS A 988 3.83 30.77 -4.74
N ARG A 989 3.90 30.96 -3.42
CA ARG A 989 4.37 29.93 -2.47
C ARG A 989 3.24 29.31 -1.65
N ASP A 990 1.99 29.63 -1.98
CA ASP A 990 0.75 29.07 -1.43
C ASP A 990 -0.18 28.49 -2.53
N PRO A 991 0.34 27.79 -3.58
CA PRO A 991 -0.48 27.31 -4.69
C PRO A 991 -1.68 26.47 -4.24
N THR A 992 -2.86 26.76 -4.80
CA THR A 992 -4.07 25.97 -4.57
C THR A 992 -4.29 24.97 -5.70
N ILE A 993 -3.99 23.68 -5.43
CA ILE A 993 -4.04 22.57 -6.38
C ILE A 993 -5.12 21.57 -5.92
N LEU A 994 -6.05 21.21 -6.81
CA LEU A 994 -7.20 20.33 -6.53
C LEU A 994 -8.05 20.76 -5.30
N GLY A 995 -8.10 22.07 -5.02
CA GLY A 995 -8.84 22.63 -3.88
C GLY A 995 -8.10 22.60 -2.54
N VAL A 996 -6.84 22.16 -2.52
CA VAL A 996 -5.95 22.16 -1.34
C VAL A 996 -4.87 23.24 -1.53
N THR A 997 -4.57 24.00 -0.48
CA THR A 997 -3.49 25.00 -0.47
C THR A 997 -2.20 24.36 0.04
N TYR A 998 -1.11 24.48 -0.71
CA TYR A 998 0.20 23.94 -0.34
C TYR A 998 1.10 25.12 0.03
N ASP A 999 1.34 25.34 1.31
CA ASP A 999 2.30 26.35 1.75
C ASP A 999 3.72 25.80 1.58
N LEU A 1000 4.53 26.48 0.78
CA LEU A 1000 5.90 26.12 0.41
C LEU A 1000 6.95 26.93 1.19
N ASN A 1001 6.54 27.90 2.03
CA ASN A 1001 7.42 28.55 2.99
C ASN A 1001 7.52 27.68 4.25
N ASP A 1002 6.37 27.38 4.86
CA ASP A 1002 6.29 26.53 6.06
C ASP A 1002 6.43 25.03 5.71
N MET A 1003 6.21 24.68 4.43
CA MET A 1003 6.04 23.30 3.95
C MET A 1003 4.89 22.58 4.68
N LEU A 1004 3.69 23.17 4.57
CA LEU A 1004 2.45 22.74 5.23
C LEU A 1004 1.30 22.61 4.23
N LEU A 1005 0.49 21.56 4.38
CA LEU A 1005 -0.73 21.36 3.61
C LEU A 1005 -1.92 22.00 4.35
N LYS A 1006 -2.51 23.06 3.80
CA LYS A 1006 -3.53 23.89 4.46
C LYS A 1006 -4.90 23.71 3.77
N ILE A 1007 -5.99 23.70 4.56
CA ILE A 1007 -7.36 23.79 4.03
C ILE A 1007 -7.51 25.17 3.38
N LYS A 1008 -8.00 25.24 2.14
CA LYS A 1008 -8.17 26.50 1.41
C LYS A 1008 -9.00 27.51 2.23
N PRO A 1009 -8.58 28.78 2.40
CA PRO A 1009 -9.30 29.74 3.26
C PRO A 1009 -10.79 29.90 2.93
N SER A 1010 -11.15 30.05 1.64
CA SER A 1010 -12.56 30.14 1.23
C SER A 1010 -13.39 28.87 1.52
N ARG A 1011 -12.72 27.74 1.81
CA ARG A 1011 -13.35 26.47 2.17
C ARG A 1011 -13.43 26.26 3.68
N LYS A 1012 -12.61 26.94 4.48
CA LYS A 1012 -12.83 27.04 5.93
C LYS A 1012 -14.17 27.71 6.20
N LEU A 1013 -14.36 28.93 5.66
CA LEU A 1013 -15.61 29.70 5.78
C LEU A 1013 -16.85 28.91 5.36
N GLU A 1014 -16.87 28.32 4.15
CA GLU A 1014 -17.99 27.48 3.66
C GLU A 1014 -18.33 26.29 4.57
N LEU A 1015 -17.40 25.80 5.39
CA LEU A 1015 -17.63 24.70 6.34
C LEU A 1015 -17.99 25.20 7.74
N GLU A 1016 -17.45 26.34 8.16
CA GLU A 1016 -17.80 26.99 9.43
C GLU A 1016 -19.25 27.48 9.40
N GLU A 1017 -19.68 28.11 8.30
CA GLU A 1017 -21.07 28.51 8.05
C GLU A 1017 -22.02 27.30 8.06
N GLU A 1018 -21.67 26.24 7.34
CA GLU A 1018 -22.48 25.01 7.24
C GLU A 1018 -22.59 24.27 8.57
N ILE A 1019 -21.52 24.22 9.38
CA ILE A 1019 -21.54 23.57 10.69
C ILE A 1019 -22.29 24.41 11.73
N SER A 1020 -22.07 25.74 11.77
CA SER A 1020 -22.80 26.63 12.68
C SER A 1020 -24.31 26.57 12.43
N SER A 1021 -24.73 26.65 11.16
CA SER A 1021 -26.14 26.53 10.79
C SER A 1021 -26.77 25.19 11.24
N ILE A 1022 -26.06 24.07 11.15
CA ILE A 1022 -26.57 22.77 11.65
C ILE A 1022 -26.68 22.76 13.18
N LEU A 1023 -25.71 23.36 13.88
CA LEU A 1023 -25.72 23.49 15.35
C LEU A 1023 -26.83 24.44 15.84
N GLU A 1024 -27.15 25.48 15.08
CA GLU A 1024 -28.26 26.40 15.37
C GLU A 1024 -29.63 25.75 15.09
N CYS A 1025 -29.79 25.12 13.91
CA CYS A 1025 -31.06 24.52 13.51
C CYS A 1025 -31.39 23.19 14.22
N GLN A 1026 -30.42 22.55 14.89
CA GLN A 1026 -30.58 21.27 15.64
C GLN A 1026 -31.11 20.08 14.80
N VAL A 1027 -31.13 20.22 13.47
CA VAL A 1027 -31.74 19.32 12.49
C VAL A 1027 -30.70 18.97 11.43
N PHE A 1028 -30.48 17.68 11.18
CA PHE A 1028 -29.44 17.20 10.26
C PHE A 1028 -30.04 16.21 9.24
N PRO A 1029 -30.34 16.66 8.00
CA PRO A 1029 -30.88 15.82 6.93
C PRO A 1029 -29.86 14.79 6.40
N PRO A 1030 -30.27 13.56 6.01
CA PRO A 1030 -29.35 12.52 5.54
C PRO A 1030 -28.47 12.93 4.36
N GLY A 1031 -29.06 13.61 3.37
CA GLY A 1031 -28.33 14.11 2.20
C GLY A 1031 -27.29 15.19 2.54
N GLN A 1032 -27.58 16.06 3.51
CA GLN A 1032 -26.63 17.06 4.00
C GLN A 1032 -25.52 16.37 4.83
N ALA A 1033 -25.85 15.37 5.64
CA ALA A 1033 -24.88 14.60 6.40
C ALA A 1033 -23.88 13.86 5.50
N GLY A 1034 -24.35 13.14 4.46
CA GLY A 1034 -23.47 12.49 3.49
C GLY A 1034 -22.57 13.50 2.76
N LYS A 1035 -23.12 14.65 2.35
CA LYS A 1035 -22.39 15.74 1.69
C LYS A 1035 -21.33 16.33 2.62
N LEU A 1036 -21.70 16.84 3.81
CA LEU A 1036 -20.77 17.41 4.80
C LEU A 1036 -19.68 16.42 5.23
N ARG A 1037 -20.04 15.18 5.56
CA ARG A 1037 -19.10 14.09 5.87
C ARG A 1037 -18.05 13.90 4.77
N GLY A 1038 -18.45 13.98 3.50
CA GLY A 1038 -17.55 13.95 2.35
C GLY A 1038 -16.58 15.14 2.32
N LYS A 1039 -17.09 16.35 2.56
CA LYS A 1039 -16.26 17.58 2.64
C LYS A 1039 -15.23 17.49 3.76
N LEU A 1040 -15.64 17.02 4.94
CA LEU A 1040 -14.79 16.89 6.13
C LEU A 1040 -13.80 15.73 6.03
N MET A 1041 -14.18 14.60 5.39
CA MET A 1041 -13.24 13.51 5.08
C MET A 1041 -12.12 13.97 4.13
N PHE A 1042 -12.41 14.88 3.20
CA PHE A 1042 -11.39 15.53 2.38
C PHE A 1042 -10.52 16.46 3.23
N GLY A 1043 -11.13 17.35 4.04
CA GLY A 1043 -10.44 18.24 4.98
C GLY A 1043 -9.48 17.52 5.94
N ALA A 1044 -9.87 16.34 6.42
CA ALA A 1044 -9.05 15.47 7.29
C ALA A 1044 -7.72 15.02 6.66
N SER A 1045 -7.51 15.18 5.34
CA SER A 1045 -6.22 14.89 4.68
C SER A 1045 -5.26 16.08 4.63
N GLN A 1046 -5.75 17.29 4.95
CA GLN A 1046 -4.95 18.50 5.17
C GLN A 1046 -4.59 18.72 6.66
N LEU A 1047 -5.23 18.02 7.59
CA LEU A 1047 -4.95 18.14 9.02
C LEU A 1047 -3.85 17.17 9.48
N TRP A 1048 -3.15 17.54 10.56
CA TRP A 1048 -2.10 16.74 11.16
C TRP A 1048 -2.61 15.38 11.69
N GLY A 1049 -1.82 14.32 11.52
CA GLY A 1049 -2.13 12.98 12.05
C GLY A 1049 -3.42 12.37 11.49
N LYS A 1050 -4.28 11.87 12.37
CA LYS A 1050 -5.63 11.35 12.02
C LYS A 1050 -6.76 12.07 12.74
N ILE A 1051 -6.50 13.14 13.49
CA ILE A 1051 -7.41 13.71 14.50
C ILE A 1051 -8.85 13.94 14.00
N GLY A 1052 -9.03 14.56 12.83
CA GLY A 1052 -10.37 14.80 12.26
C GLY A 1052 -11.17 13.53 11.91
N ARG A 1053 -10.52 12.37 11.75
CA ARG A 1053 -11.21 11.13 11.35
C ARG A 1053 -12.05 10.53 12.48
N ALA A 1054 -11.70 10.75 13.74
CA ALA A 1054 -12.47 10.24 14.87
C ALA A 1054 -13.90 10.83 14.86
N PHE A 1055 -13.98 12.14 14.61
CA PHE A 1055 -15.21 12.92 14.49
C PHE A 1055 -15.96 12.73 13.14
N LEU A 1056 -15.67 11.69 12.36
CA LEU A 1056 -16.46 11.31 11.18
C LEU A 1056 -17.46 10.18 11.46
N ARG A 1057 -17.31 9.45 12.58
CA ARG A 1057 -18.12 8.24 12.87
C ARG A 1057 -19.59 8.57 13.18
N SER A 1058 -19.79 9.55 14.05
CA SER A 1058 -21.03 10.28 14.36
C SER A 1058 -21.76 10.75 13.09
N LEU A 1059 -21.07 11.53 12.24
CA LEU A 1059 -21.59 12.07 10.98
C LEU A 1059 -21.89 10.97 9.93
N SER A 1060 -21.46 9.72 10.18
CA SER A 1060 -21.73 8.57 9.30
C SER A 1060 -23.06 7.87 9.57
N GLU A 1061 -23.82 8.24 10.62
CA GLU A 1061 -25.11 7.60 10.95
C GLU A 1061 -26.32 8.34 10.36
N PRO A 1062 -26.45 9.67 10.47
CA PRO A 1062 -27.59 10.40 9.89
C PRO A 1062 -27.73 10.21 8.38
N GLN A 1063 -26.63 9.99 7.64
CA GLN A 1063 -26.65 9.73 6.19
C GLN A 1063 -27.41 8.43 5.80
N TYR A 1064 -27.64 7.52 6.76
CA TYR A 1064 -28.38 6.26 6.57
C TYR A 1064 -29.73 6.24 7.31
N SER A 1065 -30.15 7.37 7.89
CA SER A 1065 -31.45 7.48 8.55
C SER A 1065 -32.58 7.35 7.52
N LYS A 1066 -33.60 6.52 7.84
CA LYS A 1066 -34.86 6.44 7.06
C LYS A 1066 -35.79 7.64 7.30
N MET A 1067 -35.49 8.51 8.28
CA MET A 1067 -36.24 9.75 8.52
C MET A 1067 -35.65 10.90 7.70
N ASN A 1068 -36.52 11.74 7.13
CA ASN A 1068 -36.14 12.91 6.32
C ASN A 1068 -35.19 13.89 7.05
N HIS A 1069 -35.17 13.85 8.39
CA HIS A 1069 -34.20 14.54 9.22
C HIS A 1069 -33.84 13.73 10.46
N THR A 1070 -32.64 13.97 11.01
CA THR A 1070 -32.22 13.44 12.31
C THR A 1070 -32.01 14.61 13.26
N LYS A 1071 -32.58 14.57 14.48
CA LYS A 1071 -32.25 15.55 15.53
C LYS A 1071 -30.81 15.34 16.00
N LEU A 1072 -30.09 16.41 16.33
CA LEU A 1072 -28.75 16.27 16.89
C LEU A 1072 -28.79 15.56 18.25
N ASN A 1073 -27.92 14.56 18.42
CA ASN A 1073 -27.66 13.91 19.70
C ASN A 1073 -26.32 14.42 20.29
N LYS A 1074 -26.02 14.08 21.55
CA LYS A 1074 -24.81 14.56 22.24
C LYS A 1074 -23.52 14.26 21.46
N ALA A 1075 -23.42 13.07 20.85
CA ALA A 1075 -22.26 12.67 20.04
C ALA A 1075 -22.13 13.49 18.74
N LEU A 1076 -23.23 13.82 18.07
CA LEU A 1076 -23.26 14.70 16.90
C LEU A 1076 -22.88 16.14 17.26
N VAL A 1077 -23.40 16.69 18.37
CA VAL A 1077 -23.05 18.05 18.82
C VAL A 1077 -21.56 18.17 19.13
N ILE A 1078 -21.02 17.26 19.96
CA ILE A 1078 -19.57 17.21 20.28
C ILE A 1078 -18.76 17.08 18.99
N SER A 1079 -19.18 16.18 18.09
CA SER A 1079 -18.48 15.94 16.83
C SER A 1079 -18.47 17.15 15.88
N LEU A 1080 -19.54 17.94 15.84
CA LEU A 1080 -19.63 19.15 15.02
C LEU A 1080 -18.80 20.28 15.64
N GLN A 1081 -18.82 20.43 16.97
CA GLN A 1081 -17.99 21.39 17.71
C GLN A 1081 -16.49 21.10 17.55
N GLN A 1082 -16.08 19.83 17.67
CA GLN A 1082 -14.69 19.40 17.44
C GLN A 1082 -14.27 19.63 15.97
N TRP A 1083 -15.17 19.42 15.00
CA TRP A 1083 -14.89 19.79 13.61
C TRP A 1083 -14.77 21.30 13.40
N LEU A 1084 -15.60 22.11 14.06
CA LEU A 1084 -15.52 23.58 13.99
C LEU A 1084 -14.17 24.08 14.53
N TRP A 1085 -13.69 23.53 15.65
CA TRP A 1085 -12.35 23.80 16.18
C TRP A 1085 -11.25 23.35 15.20
N LEU A 1086 -11.36 22.13 14.64
CA LEU A 1086 -10.39 21.61 13.67
C LEU A 1086 -10.35 22.37 12.33
N ILE A 1087 -11.42 23.04 11.94
CA ILE A 1087 -11.41 23.89 10.74
C ILE A 1087 -10.71 25.22 11.06
N LYS A 1088 -10.99 25.82 12.22
CA LYS A 1088 -10.38 27.09 12.66
C LYS A 1088 -8.90 26.92 13.04
N GLU A 1089 -8.65 26.24 14.15
CA GLU A 1089 -7.35 26.11 14.82
C GLU A 1089 -6.62 24.79 14.53
N GLY A 1090 -7.28 23.85 13.82
CA GLY A 1090 -6.73 22.52 13.56
C GLY A 1090 -5.39 22.58 12.81
N PRO A 1091 -4.33 21.96 13.36
CA PRO A 1091 -2.99 22.13 12.81
C PRO A 1091 -2.85 21.45 11.44
N PRO A 1092 -2.20 22.12 10.46
CA PRO A 1092 -2.04 21.59 9.11
C PRO A 1092 -1.03 20.43 9.05
N ARG A 1093 -1.18 19.56 8.06
CA ARG A 1093 -0.30 18.41 7.81
C ARG A 1093 1.06 18.87 7.26
N PRO A 1094 2.19 18.52 7.88
CA PRO A 1094 3.51 18.88 7.38
C PRO A 1094 3.89 18.09 6.12
N ILE A 1095 4.59 18.77 5.21
CA ILE A 1095 5.19 18.23 3.99
C ILE A 1095 6.69 18.06 4.26
N GLU A 1096 7.05 16.98 4.93
CA GLU A 1096 8.40 16.79 5.48
C GLU A 1096 9.45 16.40 4.41
N PHE A 1097 10.63 16.00 4.86
CA PHE A 1097 11.65 15.37 4.03
C PHE A 1097 11.28 13.91 3.71
N ALA A 1098 11.52 13.47 2.46
CA ALA A 1098 11.68 12.06 2.13
C ALA A 1098 13.15 11.66 2.43
N LYS A 1099 13.41 11.09 3.61
CA LYS A 1099 14.70 10.50 3.99
C LYS A 1099 14.46 9.12 4.59
N PRO A 1100 15.39 8.15 4.42
CA PRO A 1100 15.38 6.94 5.22
C PRO A 1100 15.56 7.32 6.69
N ARG A 1101 14.54 7.06 7.51
CA ARG A 1101 14.59 7.28 8.96
C ARG A 1101 14.22 5.96 9.64
N THR A 1102 15.12 5.43 10.47
CA THR A 1102 14.79 4.40 11.47
C THR A 1102 13.90 5.02 12.54
N PRO A 1103 13.00 4.27 13.20
CA PRO A 1103 12.22 4.81 14.31
C PRO A 1103 13.14 5.41 15.38
N ASP A 1104 12.85 6.64 15.81
CA ASP A 1104 13.54 7.26 16.95
C ASP A 1104 13.26 6.43 18.22
N PHE A 1105 12.01 5.96 18.31
CA PHE A 1105 11.52 5.05 19.34
C PHE A 1105 10.66 3.93 18.75
N VAL A 1106 10.80 2.72 19.31
CA VAL A 1106 9.85 1.62 19.11
C VAL A 1106 9.07 1.43 20.40
N ILE A 1107 7.74 1.51 20.32
CA ILE A 1107 6.82 1.33 21.42
C ILE A 1107 6.11 -0.01 21.22
N PHE A 1108 6.14 -0.87 22.23
CA PHE A 1108 5.28 -2.06 22.30
C PHE A 1108 4.26 -1.87 23.41
N THR A 1109 3.02 -2.30 23.20
CA THR A 1109 1.97 -2.28 24.24
C THR A 1109 1.15 -3.55 24.23
N ASP A 1110 0.62 -3.92 25.40
CA ASP A 1110 -0.29 -5.04 25.58
C ASP A 1110 -1.29 -4.76 26.72
N GLY A 1111 -2.40 -5.48 26.73
CA GLY A 1111 -3.41 -5.42 27.79
C GLY A 1111 -3.96 -6.81 28.12
N SER A 1112 -3.99 -7.18 29.40
CA SER A 1112 -4.56 -8.44 29.86
C SER A 1112 -5.84 -8.22 30.68
N PHE A 1113 -6.76 -9.19 30.63
CA PHE A 1113 -8.07 -9.12 31.29
C PHE A 1113 -8.35 -10.44 32.01
N PRO A 1114 -9.00 -10.44 33.19
CA PRO A 1114 -9.35 -11.66 33.89
C PRO A 1114 -10.33 -12.51 33.08
N ASP A 1115 -9.90 -13.70 32.65
CA ASP A 1115 -10.71 -14.69 31.93
C ASP A 1115 -10.88 -16.01 32.70
N GLY A 1116 -10.27 -16.11 33.89
CA GLY A 1116 -10.30 -17.30 34.75
C GLY A 1116 -9.32 -18.40 34.33
N SER A 1117 -8.47 -18.16 33.32
CA SER A 1117 -7.45 -19.10 32.88
C SER A 1117 -6.26 -19.16 33.85
N LYS A 1118 -5.47 -20.25 33.76
CA LYS A 1118 -4.39 -20.51 34.70
C LYS A 1118 -3.17 -19.61 34.42
N GLY A 1119 -3.15 -18.43 35.06
CA GLY A 1119 -2.19 -17.37 34.80
C GLY A 1119 -2.82 -16.09 34.22
N SER A 1120 -4.15 -15.99 34.16
CA SER A 1120 -4.84 -14.72 33.97
C SER A 1120 -4.54 -13.77 35.14
N PRO A 1121 -4.55 -12.44 34.94
CA PRO A 1121 -4.43 -11.51 36.05
C PRO A 1121 -5.69 -11.57 36.93
N THR A 1122 -5.61 -11.08 38.17
CA THR A 1122 -6.75 -10.92 39.07
C THR A 1122 -7.56 -9.66 38.76
N LEU A 1123 -6.90 -8.62 38.24
CA LEU A 1123 -7.49 -7.35 37.80
C LEU A 1123 -7.18 -7.13 36.31
N PRO A 1124 -8.00 -6.37 35.57
CA PRO A 1124 -7.61 -5.86 34.26
C PRO A 1124 -6.31 -5.05 34.36
N TRP A 1125 -5.38 -5.28 33.43
CA TRP A 1125 -4.00 -4.78 33.56
C TRP A 1125 -3.42 -4.41 32.20
N ILE A 1126 -2.58 -3.37 32.16
CA ILE A 1126 -1.94 -2.85 30.94
C ILE A 1126 -0.43 -2.82 31.08
N GLY A 1127 0.28 -2.93 29.97
CA GLY A 1127 1.73 -2.84 29.92
C GLY A 1127 2.24 -2.14 28.66
N GLY A 1128 3.39 -1.50 28.78
CA GLY A 1128 4.08 -0.90 27.63
C GLY A 1128 5.58 -0.77 27.83
N VAL A 1129 6.31 -0.85 26.72
CA VAL A 1129 7.77 -0.82 26.68
C VAL A 1129 8.24 0.13 25.58
N LEU A 1130 9.20 0.99 25.89
CA LEU A 1130 9.84 1.95 25.00
C LEU A 1130 11.30 1.55 24.76
N PHE A 1131 11.66 1.33 23.50
CA PHE A 1131 13.03 1.11 23.06
C PHE A 1131 13.54 2.31 22.27
N GLN A 1132 14.73 2.81 22.63
CA GLN A 1132 15.46 3.87 21.95
C GLN A 1132 16.86 3.35 21.64
N LYS A 1133 17.35 3.53 20.41
CA LYS A 1133 18.70 3.08 20.03
C LYS A 1133 19.76 3.77 20.89
N GLY A 1134 20.63 3.00 21.53
CA GLY A 1134 21.72 3.54 22.37
C GLY A 1134 21.27 4.07 23.75
N ALA A 1135 20.05 3.78 24.20
CA ALA A 1135 19.57 4.16 25.52
C ALA A 1135 18.89 2.98 26.24
N GLN A 1136 18.86 3.04 27.58
CA GLN A 1136 18.21 2.03 28.41
C GLN A 1136 16.70 1.95 28.11
N PRO A 1137 16.12 0.74 27.88
CA PRO A 1137 14.69 0.59 27.67
C PRO A 1137 13.88 1.03 28.89
N LEU A 1138 12.70 1.60 28.66
CA LEU A 1138 11.74 1.97 29.70
C LEU A 1138 10.53 1.05 29.65
N GLN A 1139 9.97 0.65 30.79
CA GLN A 1139 8.75 -0.15 30.88
C GLN A 1139 7.78 0.41 31.92
N PHE A 1140 6.48 0.19 31.73
CA PHE A 1140 5.46 0.35 32.77
C PHE A 1140 4.48 -0.83 32.73
N GLY A 1141 3.90 -1.14 33.89
CA GLY A 1141 2.77 -2.06 34.05
C GLY A 1141 1.81 -1.49 35.08
N ALA A 1142 0.51 -1.58 34.86
CA ALA A 1142 -0.48 -0.95 35.72
C ALA A 1142 -1.82 -1.69 35.74
N ALA A 1143 -2.47 -1.75 36.91
CA ALA A 1143 -3.88 -2.11 37.00
C ALA A 1143 -4.77 -1.06 36.31
N VAL A 1144 -5.92 -1.49 35.80
CA VAL A 1144 -6.99 -0.62 35.29
C VAL A 1144 -8.17 -0.69 36.26
N GLU A 1145 -8.46 0.44 36.90
CA GLU A 1145 -9.55 0.57 37.88
C GLU A 1145 -10.91 0.12 37.33
N PHE A 1146 -11.64 -0.67 38.11
CA PHE A 1146 -12.97 -1.14 37.71
C PHE A 1146 -13.96 0.01 37.47
N SER A 1147 -13.85 1.10 38.23
CA SER A 1147 -14.67 2.31 38.06
C SER A 1147 -14.47 3.01 36.70
N LEU A 1148 -13.34 2.79 36.01
CA LEU A 1148 -13.14 3.23 34.63
C LEU A 1148 -13.80 2.27 33.62
N ILE A 1149 -13.80 0.97 33.93
CA ILE A 1149 -14.36 -0.10 33.10
C ILE A 1149 -15.90 -0.10 33.17
N GLU A 1150 -16.48 0.30 34.30
CA GLU A 1150 -17.91 0.54 34.48
C GLU A 1150 -18.45 1.68 33.59
N LYS A 1151 -17.61 2.67 33.25
CA LYS A 1151 -17.97 3.70 32.26
C LYS A 1151 -18.08 3.13 30.83
N TRP A 1152 -17.50 1.96 30.55
CA TRP A 1152 -17.50 1.38 29.21
C TRP A 1152 -18.75 0.55 28.94
N ILE A 1153 -19.26 0.61 27.70
CA ILE A 1153 -20.39 -0.21 27.22
C ILE A 1153 -20.18 -1.69 27.61
N PRO A 1154 -21.06 -2.31 28.43
CA PRO A 1154 -20.85 -3.66 28.97
C PRO A 1154 -20.74 -4.75 27.91
N ARG A 1155 -19.71 -5.60 28.00
CA ARG A 1155 -19.41 -6.70 27.06
C ARG A 1155 -18.70 -7.84 27.80
N LYS A 1156 -18.87 -9.09 27.33
CA LYS A 1156 -18.28 -10.28 27.98
C LYS A 1156 -16.74 -10.24 28.02
N PRO A 1157 -16.02 -9.96 26.91
CA PRO A 1157 -14.61 -9.55 26.97
C PRO A 1157 -14.47 -8.04 26.70
N GLN A 1158 -13.81 -7.31 27.61
CA GLN A 1158 -13.39 -5.92 27.40
C GLN A 1158 -11.92 -5.78 26.92
N ILE A 1159 -11.25 -6.90 26.58
CA ILE A 1159 -9.83 -6.94 26.21
C ILE A 1159 -9.42 -5.84 25.22
N ALA A 1160 -10.17 -5.65 24.13
CA ALA A 1160 -9.90 -4.63 23.10
C ALA A 1160 -10.15 -3.16 23.52
N MET A 1161 -10.69 -2.91 24.72
CA MET A 1161 -10.66 -1.60 25.37
C MET A 1161 -9.40 -1.44 26.22
N VAL A 1162 -8.95 -2.51 26.90
CA VAL A 1162 -7.74 -2.53 27.74
C VAL A 1162 -6.48 -2.42 26.87
N GLU A 1163 -6.39 -3.22 25.81
CA GLU A 1163 -5.33 -3.16 24.77
C GLU A 1163 -5.26 -1.76 24.14
N LEU A 1164 -6.42 -1.11 23.88
CA LEU A 1164 -6.47 0.26 23.37
C LEU A 1164 -6.00 1.26 24.42
N PHE A 1165 -6.45 1.13 25.67
CA PHE A 1165 -6.08 2.02 26.77
C PHE A 1165 -4.58 1.96 27.09
N ALA A 1166 -3.95 0.79 26.97
CA ALA A 1166 -2.49 0.64 27.06
C ALA A 1166 -1.75 1.58 26.08
N THR A 1167 -2.24 1.73 24.84
CA THR A 1167 -1.65 2.67 23.87
C THR A 1167 -1.78 4.14 24.29
N VAL A 1168 -2.86 4.50 24.98
CA VAL A 1168 -3.09 5.88 25.45
C VAL A 1168 -2.20 6.20 26.64
N VAL A 1169 -2.10 5.28 27.61
CA VAL A 1169 -1.21 5.41 28.78
C VAL A 1169 0.26 5.39 28.36
N ALA A 1170 0.65 4.60 27.35
CA ALA A 1170 2.00 4.62 26.82
C ALA A 1170 2.41 5.98 26.24
N LEU A 1171 1.54 6.64 25.46
CA LEU A 1171 1.84 7.98 24.93
C LEU A 1171 2.02 9.02 26.04
N ARG A 1172 1.23 8.95 27.12
CA ARG A 1172 1.38 9.86 28.28
C ARG A 1172 2.62 9.54 29.11
N THR A 1173 2.85 8.28 29.43
CA THR A 1173 3.97 7.80 30.27
C THR A 1173 5.33 8.08 29.62
N PHE A 1174 5.43 7.98 28.30
CA PHE A 1174 6.66 8.25 27.55
C PHE A 1174 6.71 9.65 26.92
N SER A 1175 5.82 10.57 27.32
CA SER A 1175 5.62 11.89 26.70
C SER A 1175 6.90 12.72 26.53
N GLU A 1176 7.74 12.81 27.56
CA GLU A 1176 9.03 13.54 27.53
C GLU A 1176 9.99 13.03 26.44
N ARG A 1177 9.91 11.75 26.09
CA ARG A 1177 10.74 11.11 25.07
C ARG A 1177 10.12 11.22 23.68
N LEU A 1178 8.79 11.04 23.60
CA LEU A 1178 8.08 10.97 22.32
C LEU A 1178 7.87 12.34 21.66
N ALA A 1179 7.99 13.45 22.39
CA ALA A 1179 7.77 14.81 21.89
C ALA A 1179 8.54 15.11 20.58
N GLY A 1180 7.80 15.41 19.51
CA GLY A 1180 8.34 15.73 18.17
C GLY A 1180 9.00 14.56 17.41
N SER A 1181 8.95 13.34 17.94
CA SER A 1181 9.63 12.17 17.36
C SER A 1181 8.85 11.50 16.21
N TRP A 1182 9.55 10.67 15.43
CA TRP A 1182 8.96 9.65 14.55
C TRP A 1182 9.12 8.27 15.20
N SER A 1183 7.99 7.67 15.57
CA SER A 1183 7.92 6.48 16.41
C SER A 1183 7.11 5.35 15.77
N LEU A 1184 7.54 4.12 16.00
CA LEU A 1184 6.85 2.89 15.59
C LEU A 1184 6.08 2.32 16.78
N LEU A 1185 4.75 2.29 16.70
CA LEU A 1185 3.89 1.65 17.69
C LEU A 1185 3.46 0.25 17.22
N LEU A 1186 3.74 -0.75 18.04
CA LEU A 1186 3.42 -2.14 17.80
C LEU A 1186 2.41 -2.65 18.84
N VAL A 1187 1.29 -3.15 18.34
CA VAL A 1187 0.19 -3.75 19.13
C VAL A 1187 -0.09 -5.14 18.58
N ASP A 1188 -0.42 -6.15 19.39
CA ASP A 1188 -0.82 -7.45 18.85
C ASP A 1188 -2.31 -7.50 18.46
N SER A 1189 -3.11 -6.66 19.13
CA SER A 1189 -4.56 -6.52 18.94
C SER A 1189 -4.96 -5.96 17.58
N GLU A 1190 -5.42 -6.87 16.73
CA GLU A 1190 -5.95 -6.61 15.39
C GLU A 1190 -7.09 -5.55 15.32
N PRO A 1191 -8.07 -5.51 16.26
CA PRO A 1191 -9.08 -4.45 16.31
C PRO A 1191 -8.51 -3.08 16.66
N VAL A 1192 -7.55 -3.01 17.59
CA VAL A 1192 -6.92 -1.76 18.05
C VAL A 1192 -6.08 -1.15 16.94
N GLN A 1193 -5.20 -1.94 16.31
CA GLN A 1193 -4.48 -1.54 15.10
C GLN A 1193 -5.46 -1.06 14.01
N GLY A 1194 -6.56 -1.80 13.82
CA GLY A 1194 -7.59 -1.48 12.85
C GLY A 1194 -8.32 -0.16 13.10
N ALA A 1195 -8.48 0.26 14.36
CA ALA A 1195 -9.14 1.51 14.74
C ALA A 1195 -8.16 2.70 14.70
N LEU A 1196 -6.97 2.55 15.30
CA LEU A 1196 -5.96 3.60 15.37
C LEU A 1196 -5.47 4.03 13.98
N VAL A 1197 -5.14 3.09 13.09
CA VAL A 1197 -4.66 3.40 11.73
C VAL A 1197 -5.76 4.08 10.89
N LYS A 1198 -7.03 3.71 11.06
CA LYS A 1198 -8.16 4.40 10.41
C LYS A 1198 -8.41 5.79 11.00
N GLY A 1199 -8.09 5.99 12.27
CA GLY A 1199 -8.45 7.14 13.08
C GLY A 1199 -9.89 7.12 13.60
N TYR A 1200 -10.61 5.99 13.51
CA TYR A 1200 -11.97 5.85 14.04
C TYR A 1200 -12.37 4.38 14.24
N SER A 1201 -13.37 4.12 15.08
CA SER A 1201 -13.98 2.80 15.27
C SER A 1201 -15.45 2.78 14.87
N ALA A 1202 -15.98 1.59 14.54
CA ALA A 1202 -17.42 1.40 14.37
C ALA A 1202 -18.18 1.46 15.71
N ARG A 1203 -17.50 1.14 16.82
CA ARG A 1203 -18.01 1.13 18.20
C ARG A 1203 -17.67 2.45 18.89
N GLU A 1204 -18.67 3.06 19.53
CA GLU A 1204 -18.58 4.39 20.16
C GLU A 1204 -17.45 4.51 21.19
N ASN A 1205 -17.43 3.67 22.23
CA ASN A 1205 -16.42 3.74 23.29
C ASN A 1205 -14.97 3.43 22.83
N LEU A 1206 -14.78 2.70 21.72
CA LEU A 1206 -13.45 2.61 21.10
C LEU A 1206 -13.09 3.89 20.35
N CYS A 1207 -14.07 4.59 19.77
CA CYS A 1207 -13.85 5.83 19.03
C CYS A 1207 -13.50 7.00 19.96
N GLU A 1208 -14.03 6.99 21.18
CA GLU A 1208 -13.67 7.90 22.29
C GLU A 1208 -12.19 7.79 22.65
N LEU A 1209 -11.70 6.60 23.04
CA LEU A 1209 -10.28 6.39 23.34
C LEU A 1209 -9.36 6.64 22.12
N VAL A 1210 -9.81 6.35 20.90
CA VAL A 1210 -9.08 6.72 19.66
C VAL A 1210 -8.98 8.25 19.49
N SER A 1211 -9.99 9.01 19.95
CA SER A 1211 -9.94 10.48 19.95
C SER A 1211 -8.90 10.98 20.95
N VAL A 1212 -8.92 10.45 22.18
CA VAL A 1212 -7.95 10.79 23.25
C VAL A 1212 -6.52 10.45 22.80
N PHE A 1213 -6.30 9.28 22.20
CA PHE A 1213 -5.02 8.88 21.61
C PHE A 1213 -4.50 9.90 20.59
N TRP A 1214 -5.30 10.29 19.61
CA TRP A 1214 -4.87 11.22 18.56
C TRP A 1214 -4.74 12.67 19.05
N ASN A 1215 -5.46 13.06 20.11
CA ASN A 1215 -5.26 14.34 20.79
C ASN A 1215 -3.91 14.38 21.52
N ILE A 1216 -3.55 13.34 22.28
CA ILE A 1216 -2.24 13.24 22.96
C ILE A 1216 -1.11 13.16 21.93
N ALA A 1217 -1.29 12.38 20.86
CA ALA A 1217 -0.31 12.31 19.78
C ALA A 1217 -0.06 13.69 19.14
N LEU A 1218 -1.11 14.50 18.98
CA LEU A 1218 -1.00 15.86 18.47
C LEU A 1218 -0.33 16.83 19.46
N GLU A 1219 -0.69 16.76 20.74
CA GLU A 1219 -0.08 17.59 21.81
C GLU A 1219 1.44 17.39 21.85
N LEU A 1220 1.88 16.13 21.82
CA LEU A 1220 3.29 15.74 21.73
C LEU A 1220 3.88 15.94 20.33
N LYS A 1221 3.05 16.20 19.31
CA LYS A 1221 3.43 16.24 17.89
C LYS A 1221 4.17 14.98 17.40
N VAL A 1222 3.94 13.84 18.05
CA VAL A 1222 4.60 12.56 17.76
C VAL A 1222 3.99 11.90 16.53
N GLN A 1223 4.83 11.55 15.56
CA GLN A 1223 4.39 10.86 14.36
C GLN A 1223 4.45 9.35 14.58
N LEU A 1224 3.34 8.68 14.32
CA LEU A 1224 3.15 7.27 14.66
C LEU A 1224 2.88 6.43 13.40
N TYR A 1225 3.78 5.49 13.10
CA TYR A 1225 3.46 4.35 12.25
C TYR A 1225 2.95 3.21 13.16
N ILE A 1226 1.79 2.64 12.87
CA ILE A 1226 1.12 1.70 13.79
C ILE A 1226 0.93 0.34 13.12
N ASP A 1227 1.58 -0.71 13.62
CA ASP A 1227 1.50 -2.05 13.02
C ASP A 1227 1.30 -3.20 14.02
N ARG A 1228 1.12 -4.41 13.51
CA ARG A 1228 0.98 -5.63 14.31
C ARG A 1228 2.34 -6.15 14.79
N VAL A 1229 2.45 -6.46 16.08
CA VAL A 1229 3.42 -7.45 16.60
C VAL A 1229 2.74 -8.82 16.77
N PRO A 1230 3.40 -9.95 16.50
CA PRO A 1230 2.86 -11.25 16.85
C PRO A 1230 2.83 -11.45 18.38
N THR A 1231 1.74 -11.96 18.94
CA THR A 1231 1.53 -12.03 20.40
C THR A 1231 2.67 -12.71 21.16
N ASP A 1232 3.18 -13.85 20.66
CA ASP A 1232 4.29 -14.59 21.29
C ASP A 1232 5.65 -13.87 21.16
N ALA A 1233 5.71 -12.79 20.37
CA ALA A 1233 6.88 -11.95 20.13
C ALA A 1233 6.69 -10.54 20.71
N ASN A 1234 5.64 -10.29 21.52
CA ASN A 1234 5.36 -8.98 22.11
C ASN A 1234 6.06 -8.83 23.48
N PRO A 1235 7.15 -8.05 23.62
CA PRO A 1235 7.82 -7.83 24.91
C PRO A 1235 6.93 -7.15 25.97
N ALA A 1236 5.80 -6.55 25.59
CA ALA A 1236 4.84 -5.93 26.52
C ALA A 1236 3.93 -6.94 27.25
N ASP A 1237 3.87 -8.22 26.85
CA ASP A 1237 3.08 -9.27 27.52
C ASP A 1237 3.51 -9.48 28.99
N HIS A 1238 4.78 -9.24 29.32
CA HIS A 1238 5.25 -9.39 30.69
C HIS A 1238 4.82 -8.21 31.57
N PRO A 1239 5.07 -6.93 31.22
CA PRO A 1239 4.50 -5.80 31.95
C PRO A 1239 2.97 -5.79 32.04
N SER A 1240 2.25 -6.30 31.02
CA SER A 1240 0.78 -6.38 31.04
C SER A 1240 0.20 -7.44 31.98
N ARG A 1241 1.04 -8.30 32.56
CA ARG A 1241 0.66 -9.39 33.49
C ARG A 1241 1.31 -9.26 34.87
N ASP A 1242 1.76 -8.06 35.24
CA ASP A 1242 2.57 -7.79 36.44
C ASP A 1242 3.87 -8.64 36.51
N ARG A 1243 4.61 -8.71 35.38
CA ARG A 1243 5.88 -9.43 35.27
C ARG A 1243 7.05 -8.53 34.83
N MET A 1244 7.04 -7.25 35.23
CA MET A 1244 8.10 -6.25 34.92
C MET A 1244 9.52 -6.70 35.34
N GLN A 1245 9.63 -7.58 36.34
CA GLN A 1245 10.87 -8.23 36.77
C GLN A 1245 11.55 -9.08 35.67
N VAL A 1246 10.84 -9.45 34.60
CA VAL A 1246 11.47 -10.10 33.44
C VAL A 1246 12.27 -9.08 32.63
N GLY A 1247 11.67 -7.93 32.30
CA GLY A 1247 12.37 -6.83 31.63
C GLY A 1247 13.55 -6.27 32.41
N ALA A 1248 13.41 -6.18 33.74
CA ALA A 1248 14.48 -5.73 34.62
C ALA A 1248 15.75 -6.62 34.56
N ARG A 1249 15.62 -7.92 34.29
CA ARG A 1249 16.76 -8.84 34.09
C ARG A 1249 17.54 -8.55 32.80
N PHE A 1250 16.87 -7.96 31.80
CA PHE A 1250 17.49 -7.47 30.56
C PHE A 1250 17.89 -5.98 30.67
N GLY A 1251 17.93 -5.43 31.88
CA GLY A 1251 18.38 -4.06 32.17
C GLY A 1251 17.34 -2.97 31.93
N TRP A 1252 16.05 -3.29 31.73
CA TRP A 1252 15.01 -2.27 31.51
C TRP A 1252 14.70 -1.51 32.80
N LYS A 1253 14.48 -0.20 32.69
CA LYS A 1253 14.06 0.65 33.81
C LYS A 1253 12.53 0.73 33.88
N THR A 1254 11.94 0.38 35.02
CA THR A 1254 10.52 0.64 35.29
C THR A 1254 10.30 2.14 35.55
N VAL A 1255 9.18 2.68 35.03
CA VAL A 1255 8.70 4.04 35.27
C VAL A 1255 7.22 4.02 35.65
N ASP A 1256 6.78 5.01 36.44
CA ASP A 1256 5.40 5.10 36.91
C ASP A 1256 4.44 5.46 35.77
N PRO A 1257 3.26 4.81 35.67
CA PRO A 1257 2.30 5.03 34.60
C PRO A 1257 1.57 6.38 34.74
N ILE A 1258 1.59 7.19 33.68
CA ILE A 1258 0.85 8.46 33.63
C ILE A 1258 -0.49 8.26 32.93
N PHE A 1259 -1.57 8.27 33.71
CA PHE A 1259 -2.92 8.11 33.19
C PHE A 1259 -3.46 9.42 32.55
N PRO A 1260 -4.20 9.33 31.42
CA PRO A 1260 -4.89 10.47 30.84
C PRO A 1260 -6.16 10.84 31.64
N SER A 1261 -6.58 12.10 31.56
CA SER A 1261 -7.92 12.53 31.98
C SER A 1261 -8.99 11.95 31.04
N LEU A 1262 -9.96 11.19 31.59
CA LEU A 1262 -11.09 10.54 30.90
C LEU A 1262 -12.45 10.84 31.56
#